data_AF-A0A2V4DRY8-F1
#
_entry.id   AF-A0A2V4DRY8-F1
#
_cell.length_a   1.000
_cell.length_b   1.000
_cell.length_c   1.000
_cell.angle_alpha   90.00
_cell.angle_beta   90.00
_cell.angle_gamma   90.00
#
_symmetry.space_group_name_H-M   'P 1'
#
loop_
_entity.id
_entity.type
_entity.pdbx_description
1 polymer ?
#
loop_
_entity_poly.entity_id
_entity_poly.type
_entity_poly.pdbx_seq_one_letter_code
_entity_poly.pdbx_strand_id
1 'polypeptide(L)'
;MNSFLTHLTNTTAMSPIEFTNSGGVIDTWEVYPSMPSGLTFDASNGTISGTPTAIQNGIDYTVWANNTGGQSNATVNITIDELIPDPPSISPASTSVVLTNTTAMSPIEFTNSGGVIDTWEVYPSMPSGLTFDASNGTISGTPTAIQNGIDYTVWANNTGGQSSATVNIVIGELPPEFSYNESAINLTRLVSMDYLVPSVTGGPVETWEIEPVLPEGLEFSYGEISGIPMVNMTETTFTVWANNSGGSDSNTFTIIIVEPPEGLIASQTFALLVRDVAMYNILVNYIGGDIDTWEIEPALPLGLTFDTENNVISGTPVDVMAETNYTIWANSSIISDSLIITLKVLEDTDGDGDPDDLEGVTWPALDEDLDDDADGISDVAEGNANPITDSLLPDTDGDGVCDGSTNVTIRGVDICTGGPDHFPDDPAADIDTDGDGDPDIVRDGFDTNLTEDLDDDNDGLPDENETADVSITDSLLPDTDGDGVCDGSVNVTIRGEEICTGGPDAFPNDPAADTDTDGDGKPDELHGNSTTGLIEDLDDDGDQASDIAEIENGTDPKDPLDFPTDDADGDGWTDAQEDFCGTDKFDNSSVPSDYDEDKWCDIDDPDDDNDGWSDDNEDACGTNPLDETSVPKDDDGNGICNSLEDPVPESDDDSIFPWWLCALFLLALILILPIILRMKGDEELENFPVEHEDE
;
A
#
# COMPACT_ATOMS: atom_id res chain seq x y z
N MET A 1 25.34 53.51 66.24
CA MET A 1 25.68 52.13 65.87
C MET A 1 25.01 51.86 64.54
N ASN A 2 25.73 51.24 63.59
CA ASN A 2 25.27 51.05 62.22
C ASN A 2 24.21 49.95 62.13
N SER A 3 23.29 50.07 61.17
CA SER A 3 22.42 48.98 60.72
C SER A 3 23.25 47.90 60.02
N PHE A 4 23.04 46.63 60.38
CA PHE A 4 23.66 45.49 59.69
C PHE A 4 22.63 44.83 58.77
N LEU A 5 23.00 44.59 57.52
CA LEU A 5 22.23 43.74 56.62
C LEU A 5 22.87 42.35 56.61
N THR A 6 22.07 41.32 56.89
CA THR A 6 22.52 39.93 56.92
C THR A 6 21.62 39.09 56.01
N HIS A 7 22.24 38.43 55.02
CA HIS A 7 21.63 37.38 54.25
C HIS A 7 21.99 36.03 54.86
N LEU A 8 20.97 35.22 55.15
CA LEU A 8 21.08 33.85 55.63
C LEU A 8 20.48 32.91 54.58
N THR A 9 20.95 31.67 54.55
CA THR A 9 20.37 30.64 53.68
C THR A 9 19.57 29.66 54.54
N ASN A 10 18.33 29.37 54.13
CA ASN A 10 17.46 28.42 54.83
C ASN A 10 18.20 27.09 55.06
N THR A 11 18.01 26.48 56.24
CA THR A 11 18.66 25.24 56.69
C THR A 11 20.18 25.29 56.87
N THR A 12 20.84 26.43 56.59
CA THR A 12 22.28 26.61 56.80
C THR A 12 22.54 27.36 58.12
N ALA A 13 23.38 26.80 58.99
CA ALA A 13 23.69 27.42 60.27
C ALA A 13 24.36 28.80 60.09
N MET A 14 23.84 29.83 60.75
CA MET A 14 24.40 31.17 60.64
C MET A 14 25.66 31.34 61.51
N SER A 15 26.52 32.27 61.12
CA SER A 15 27.52 32.81 62.05
C SER A 15 26.82 33.69 63.11
N PRO A 16 27.10 33.52 64.42
CA PRO A 16 26.46 34.32 65.45
C PRO A 16 26.69 35.83 65.24
N ILE A 17 25.63 36.62 65.41
CA ILE A 17 25.69 38.08 65.37
C ILE A 17 25.86 38.57 66.80
N GLU A 18 26.98 39.26 67.03
CA GLU A 18 27.37 39.79 68.34
C GLU A 18 27.30 41.32 68.33
N PHE A 19 26.80 41.92 69.41
CA PHE A 19 26.71 43.36 69.55
C PHE A 19 27.81 43.89 70.49
N THR A 20 28.58 44.87 70.03
CA THR A 20 29.66 45.47 70.84
C THR A 20 29.12 46.60 71.72
N ASN A 21 29.34 46.51 73.03
CA ASN A 21 29.03 47.57 73.99
C ASN A 21 30.27 48.41 74.33
N SER A 22 30.21 49.72 74.11
CA SER A 22 31.25 50.69 74.52
C SER A 22 30.85 51.56 75.72
N GLY A 23 29.68 51.30 76.31
CA GLY A 23 29.12 52.02 77.46
C GLY A 23 29.36 51.31 78.80
N GLY A 24 28.50 51.61 79.78
CA GLY A 24 28.49 50.91 81.08
C GLY A 24 28.03 49.46 80.98
N VAL A 25 28.12 48.71 82.08
CA VAL A 25 27.60 47.33 82.17
C VAL A 25 26.11 47.30 81.82
N ILE A 26 25.67 46.30 81.05
CA ILE A 26 24.29 46.14 80.58
C ILE A 26 23.52 45.29 81.59
N ASP A 27 22.32 45.73 81.96
CA ASP A 27 21.45 45.02 82.90
C ASP A 27 20.48 44.08 82.17
N THR A 28 19.98 44.47 80.98
CA THR A 28 19.05 43.66 80.16
C THR A 28 19.28 43.83 78.67
N TRP A 29 19.07 42.74 77.92
CA TRP A 29 19.03 42.69 76.47
C TRP A 29 17.64 42.29 75.98
N GLU A 30 17.14 42.99 74.96
CA GLU A 30 15.81 42.75 74.38
C GLU A 30 15.86 42.85 72.86
N VAL A 31 14.97 42.14 72.15
CA VAL A 31 14.85 42.20 70.69
C VAL A 31 13.38 42.23 70.24
N TYR A 32 13.09 43.00 69.19
CA TYR A 32 11.77 43.06 68.56
C TYR A 32 11.91 43.29 67.04
N PRO A 33 11.13 42.59 66.20
CA PRO A 33 10.13 41.56 66.51
C PRO A 33 10.75 40.22 66.96
N SER A 34 9.92 39.20 67.24
CA SER A 34 10.40 37.86 67.63
C SER A 34 11.23 37.21 66.53
N MET A 35 12.29 36.48 66.91
CA MET A 35 13.20 35.82 65.97
C MET A 35 12.47 34.88 64.99
N PRO A 36 12.94 34.78 63.73
CA PRO A 36 12.47 33.78 62.78
C PRO A 36 12.63 32.36 63.33
N SER A 37 11.81 31.43 62.87
CA SER A 37 11.93 30.01 63.21
C SER A 37 13.34 29.48 62.94
N GLY A 38 13.94 28.85 63.96
CA GLY A 38 15.29 28.31 63.89
C GLY A 38 16.41 29.27 64.31
N LEU A 39 16.11 30.57 64.46
CA LEU A 39 17.01 31.54 65.07
C LEU A 39 16.63 31.80 66.53
N THR A 40 17.64 32.07 67.35
CA THR A 40 17.51 32.30 68.79
C THR A 40 18.26 33.55 69.20
N PHE A 41 17.70 34.28 70.16
CA PHE A 41 18.32 35.45 70.78
C PHE A 41 18.67 35.15 72.23
N ASP A 42 19.93 35.29 72.60
CA ASP A 42 20.40 35.10 73.97
C ASP A 42 20.27 36.42 74.76
N ALA A 43 19.27 36.49 75.64
CA ALA A 43 18.99 37.67 76.47
C ALA A 43 20.07 37.96 77.54
N SER A 44 21.08 37.09 77.71
CA SER A 44 22.18 37.31 78.67
C SER A 44 23.34 38.11 78.09
N ASN A 45 23.53 38.09 76.78
CA ASN A 45 24.67 38.70 76.08
C ASN A 45 24.31 39.43 74.77
N GLY A 46 23.07 39.30 74.29
CA GLY A 46 22.57 39.95 73.08
C GLY A 46 22.83 39.19 71.78
N THR A 47 23.42 37.99 71.82
CA THR A 47 23.82 37.23 70.62
C THR A 47 22.60 36.68 69.86
N ILE A 48 22.59 36.80 68.52
CA ILE A 48 21.65 36.09 67.63
C ILE A 48 22.38 34.90 66.98
N SER A 49 21.85 33.69 67.12
CA SER A 49 22.44 32.47 66.54
C SER A 49 21.38 31.42 66.21
N GLY A 50 21.72 30.44 65.37
CA GLY A 50 20.86 29.31 65.05
C GLY A 50 20.94 28.87 63.58
N THR A 51 19.96 28.09 63.16
CA THR A 51 19.80 27.64 61.77
C THR A 51 18.38 27.99 61.36
N PRO A 52 18.17 28.97 60.46
CA PRO A 52 16.82 29.35 60.05
C PRO A 52 16.14 28.16 59.35
N THR A 53 14.84 27.97 59.60
CA THR A 53 14.05 26.87 59.01
C THR A 53 12.90 27.34 58.13
N ALA A 54 12.80 28.65 57.87
CA ALA A 54 11.78 29.25 57.03
C ALA A 54 12.36 30.43 56.25
N ILE A 55 11.98 30.54 54.98
CA ILE A 55 12.32 31.66 54.09
C ILE A 55 11.66 32.93 54.62
N GLN A 56 12.37 34.05 54.50
CA GLN A 56 11.88 35.35 54.97
C GLN A 56 12.47 36.49 54.15
N ASN A 57 11.61 37.40 53.70
CA ASN A 57 12.05 38.69 53.16
C ASN A 57 12.74 39.53 54.25
N GLY A 58 13.55 40.53 53.88
CA GLY A 58 14.28 41.34 54.86
C GLY A 58 13.40 41.98 55.93
N ILE A 59 13.58 41.59 57.19
CA ILE A 59 12.91 42.18 58.36
C ILE A 59 13.95 42.83 59.28
N ASP A 60 13.68 44.06 59.71
CA ASP A 60 14.49 44.78 60.70
C ASP A 60 14.18 44.32 62.13
N TYR A 61 15.18 43.74 62.78
CA TYR A 61 15.18 43.40 64.21
C TYR A 61 15.93 44.48 64.97
N THR A 62 15.23 45.16 65.88
CA THR A 62 15.85 46.13 66.78
C THR A 62 16.25 45.42 68.07
N VAL A 63 17.52 45.52 68.43
CA VAL A 63 18.10 44.98 69.67
C VAL A 63 18.41 46.13 70.62
N TRP A 64 17.93 46.06 71.85
CA TRP A 64 18.17 47.04 72.91
C TRP A 64 19.10 46.49 73.98
N ALA A 65 19.95 47.38 74.48
CA ALA A 65 20.79 47.19 75.66
C ALA A 65 20.47 48.28 76.69
N ASN A 66 19.98 47.88 77.86
CA ASN A 66 19.46 48.79 78.87
C ASN A 66 20.23 48.68 80.19
N ASN A 67 20.47 49.81 80.85
CA ASN A 67 20.94 49.85 82.25
C ASN A 67 20.35 51.06 83.01
N THR A 68 20.64 51.16 84.31
CA THR A 68 20.17 52.27 85.17
C THR A 68 20.60 53.68 84.72
N GLY A 69 21.57 53.80 83.81
CA GLY A 69 22.04 55.06 83.25
C GLY A 69 21.41 55.44 81.90
N GLY A 70 20.68 54.54 81.23
CA GLY A 70 20.02 54.80 79.94
C GLY A 70 19.83 53.56 79.08
N GLN A 71 19.39 53.77 77.84
CA GLN A 71 19.19 52.73 76.81
C GLN A 71 19.95 53.05 75.53
N SER A 72 20.40 52.02 74.83
CA SER A 72 20.91 52.10 73.45
C SER A 72 20.30 50.98 72.62
N ASN A 73 20.17 51.20 71.31
CA ASN A 73 19.69 50.17 70.38
C ASN A 73 20.55 50.08 69.11
N ALA A 74 20.41 48.95 68.42
CA ALA A 74 20.95 48.69 67.10
C ALA A 74 19.91 47.91 66.27
N THR A 75 19.93 48.07 64.95
CA THR A 75 19.03 47.33 64.05
C THR A 75 19.83 46.35 63.18
N VAL A 76 19.28 45.16 62.98
CA VAL A 76 19.78 44.17 62.02
C VAL A 76 18.66 43.76 61.09
N ASN A 77 18.86 43.96 59.79
CA ASN A 77 17.96 43.45 58.75
C ASN A 77 18.37 42.01 58.43
N ILE A 78 17.44 41.06 58.63
CA ILE A 78 17.67 39.65 58.34
C ILE A 78 16.78 39.24 57.17
N THR A 79 17.41 38.82 56.07
CA THR A 79 16.78 38.13 54.93
C THR A 79 17.20 36.66 54.98
N ILE A 80 16.27 35.73 54.79
CA ILE A 80 16.53 34.28 54.71
C ILE A 80 16.14 33.82 53.30
N ASP A 81 17.15 33.54 52.50
CA ASP A 81 17.03 33.10 51.11
C ASP A 81 16.89 31.57 51.03
N GLU A 82 16.35 31.08 49.92
CA GLU A 82 16.26 29.64 49.62
C GLU A 82 17.64 29.02 49.37
N LEU A 83 17.82 27.75 49.76
CA LEU A 83 19.03 27.00 49.44
C LEU A 83 18.89 26.44 48.02
N ILE A 84 19.66 26.99 47.08
CA ILE A 84 19.73 26.50 45.71
C ILE A 84 20.82 25.41 45.65
N PRO A 85 20.52 24.18 45.16
CA PRO A 85 21.53 23.13 45.01
C PRO A 85 22.56 23.52 43.93
N ASP A 86 23.73 22.88 43.94
CA ASP A 86 24.68 23.03 42.82
C ASP A 86 24.03 22.49 41.53
N PRO A 87 24.27 23.11 40.36
CA PRO A 87 23.76 22.58 39.09
C PRO A 87 24.37 21.20 38.79
N PRO A 88 23.69 20.35 38.00
CA PRO A 88 24.26 19.09 37.53
C PRO A 88 25.53 19.34 36.70
N SER A 89 26.35 18.31 36.53
CA SER A 89 27.52 18.35 35.65
C SER A 89 27.72 16.97 35.06
N ILE A 90 27.13 16.72 33.89
CA ILE A 90 27.12 15.41 33.24
C ILE A 90 28.21 15.28 32.17
N SER A 91 28.76 14.08 32.03
CA SER A 91 29.65 13.69 30.93
C SER A 91 29.33 12.27 30.47
N PRO A 92 29.23 12.01 29.15
CA PRO A 92 28.94 10.69 28.64
C PRO A 92 30.19 9.81 28.71
N ALA A 93 30.01 8.49 28.80
CA ALA A 93 31.11 7.52 28.73
C ALA A 93 31.84 7.53 27.37
N SER A 94 31.11 7.86 26.29
CA SER A 94 31.60 7.96 24.92
C SER A 94 30.91 9.13 24.21
N THR A 95 31.63 9.89 23.39
CA THR A 95 31.04 11.01 22.61
C THR A 95 30.59 10.62 21.21
N SER A 96 31.01 9.45 20.72
CA SER A 96 30.60 8.88 19.44
C SER A 96 30.58 7.36 19.55
N VAL A 97 29.54 6.73 19.01
CA VAL A 97 29.35 5.27 19.02
C VAL A 97 28.87 4.83 17.63
N VAL A 98 29.50 3.78 17.11
CA VAL A 98 29.06 3.08 15.90
C VAL A 98 28.42 1.78 16.34
N LEU A 99 27.15 1.62 16.01
CA LEU A 99 26.34 0.44 16.29
C LEU A 99 26.10 -0.31 14.99
N THR A 100 25.82 -1.60 15.13
CA THR A 100 25.42 -2.47 14.02
C THR A 100 23.94 -2.78 14.18
N ASN A 101 23.18 -2.65 13.10
CA ASN A 101 21.77 -3.01 13.07
C ASN A 101 21.58 -4.45 13.59
N THR A 102 20.47 -4.71 14.28
CA THR A 102 20.11 -6.00 14.89
C THR A 102 21.07 -6.53 15.98
N THR A 103 22.14 -5.80 16.32
CA THR A 103 23.10 -6.19 17.36
C THR A 103 22.89 -5.37 18.62
N ALA A 104 22.68 -6.03 19.76
CA ALA A 104 22.46 -5.36 21.04
C ALA A 104 23.67 -4.48 21.42
N MET A 105 23.42 -3.21 21.75
CA MET A 105 24.47 -2.27 22.11
C MET A 105 24.96 -2.47 23.55
N SER A 106 26.17 -1.98 23.84
CA SER A 106 26.56 -1.71 25.23
C SER A 106 25.90 -0.41 25.70
N PRO A 107 25.25 -0.37 26.87
CA PRO A 107 24.58 0.85 27.36
C PRO A 107 25.52 2.05 27.44
N ILE A 108 25.04 3.22 27.03
CA ILE A 108 25.75 4.49 27.16
C ILE A 108 25.31 5.13 28.47
N GLU A 109 26.26 5.24 29.40
CA GLU A 109 26.06 5.79 30.72
C GLU A 109 26.59 7.23 30.81
N PHE A 110 25.96 8.03 31.67
CA PHE A 110 26.38 9.40 31.98
C PHE A 110 26.90 9.47 33.42
N THR A 111 28.04 10.12 33.59
CA THR A 111 28.62 10.39 34.92
C THR A 111 28.21 11.79 35.36
N ASN A 112 27.68 11.93 36.59
CA ASN A 112 27.36 13.23 37.18
C ASN A 112 28.35 13.59 38.29
N SER A 113 29.01 14.75 38.16
CA SER A 113 29.91 15.32 39.18
C SER A 113 29.37 16.60 39.83
N GLY A 114 28.14 17.01 39.50
CA GLY A 114 27.47 18.21 40.03
C GLY A 114 26.47 17.88 41.14
N GLY A 115 25.45 18.73 41.28
CA GLY A 115 24.34 18.48 42.20
C GLY A 115 23.47 17.30 41.79
N VAL A 116 22.58 16.89 42.70
CA VAL A 116 21.61 15.81 42.46
C VAL A 116 20.67 16.22 41.30
N ILE A 117 20.37 15.26 40.43
CA ILE A 117 19.55 15.46 39.23
C ILE A 117 18.09 15.16 39.58
N ASP A 118 17.18 16.05 39.19
CA ASP A 118 15.74 15.87 39.37
C ASP A 118 15.09 15.22 38.14
N THR A 119 15.54 15.58 36.93
CA THR A 119 15.00 15.06 35.66
C THR A 119 16.09 14.85 34.61
N TRP A 120 15.88 13.85 33.76
CA TRP A 120 16.68 13.53 32.57
C TRP A 120 15.83 13.64 31.32
N GLU A 121 16.40 14.22 30.26
CA GLU A 121 15.73 14.44 28.98
C GLU A 121 16.70 14.18 27.82
N VAL A 122 16.19 13.81 26.65
CA VAL A 122 16.99 13.60 25.44
C VAL A 122 16.31 14.14 24.19
N TYR A 123 17.08 14.67 23.25
CA TYR A 123 16.60 15.14 21.96
C TYR A 123 17.69 14.95 20.88
N PRO A 124 17.34 14.49 19.67
CA PRO A 124 15.99 14.08 19.22
C PRO A 124 15.53 12.76 19.88
N SER A 125 14.31 12.30 19.57
CA SER A 125 13.79 11.01 20.04
C SER A 125 14.69 9.86 19.61
N MET A 126 14.81 8.84 20.46
CA MET A 126 15.65 7.67 20.18
C MET A 126 15.24 6.97 18.89
N PRO A 127 16.21 6.44 18.11
CA PRO A 127 15.91 5.66 16.92
C PRO A 127 15.28 4.33 17.31
N SER A 128 14.55 3.71 16.38
CA SER A 128 13.84 2.45 16.61
C SER A 128 14.76 1.37 17.21
N GLY A 129 14.28 0.72 18.27
CA GLY A 129 15.01 -0.32 18.99
C GLY A 129 16.00 0.19 20.06
N LEU A 130 16.30 1.50 20.10
CA LEU A 130 17.00 2.12 21.21
C LEU A 130 16.02 2.79 22.18
N THR A 131 16.40 2.83 23.45
CA THR A 131 15.60 3.34 24.55
C THR A 131 16.44 4.27 25.42
N PHE A 132 15.80 5.31 25.95
CA PHE A 132 16.39 6.22 26.92
C PHE A 132 15.67 6.08 28.25
N ASP A 133 16.40 5.78 29.31
CA ASP A 133 15.86 5.66 30.66
C ASP A 133 15.85 7.04 31.34
N ALA A 134 14.67 7.65 31.41
CA ALA A 134 14.47 8.97 32.02
C ALA A 134 14.73 9.01 33.55
N SER A 135 14.95 7.87 34.20
CA SER A 135 15.28 7.81 35.63
C SER A 135 16.77 7.98 35.91
N ASN A 136 17.64 7.66 34.96
CA ASN A 136 19.10 7.63 35.16
C ASN A 136 19.93 8.16 33.97
N GLY A 137 19.30 8.46 32.84
CA GLY A 137 19.94 9.01 31.64
C GLY A 137 20.61 7.97 30.73
N THR A 138 20.46 6.67 31.01
CA THR A 138 21.12 5.60 30.25
C THR A 138 20.45 5.40 28.89
N ILE A 139 21.24 5.25 27.82
CA ILE A 139 20.77 4.83 26.48
C ILE A 139 21.12 3.36 26.27
N SER A 140 20.14 2.52 25.92
CA SER A 140 20.34 1.07 25.71
C SER A 140 19.34 0.49 24.70
N GLY A 141 19.62 -0.71 24.19
CA GLY A 141 18.69 -1.43 23.31
C GLY A 141 19.38 -2.20 22.17
N THR A 142 18.59 -2.60 21.19
CA THR A 142 19.04 -3.23 19.95
C THR A 142 18.46 -2.42 18.80
N PRO A 143 19.27 -1.65 18.06
CA PRO A 143 18.75 -0.83 16.97
C PRO A 143 18.12 -1.72 15.89
N THR A 144 17.02 -1.24 15.31
CA THR A 144 16.30 -1.94 14.22
C THR A 144 16.26 -1.14 12.91
N ALA A 145 16.89 0.03 12.88
CA ALA A 145 16.96 0.88 11.71
C ALA A 145 18.37 1.45 11.53
N ILE A 146 18.84 1.47 10.29
CA ILE A 146 20.11 2.10 9.90
C ILE A 146 19.96 3.62 10.04
N GLN A 147 21.01 4.28 10.51
CA GLN A 147 21.06 5.73 10.56
C GLN A 147 22.46 6.25 10.31
N ASN A 148 22.53 7.34 9.56
CA ASN A 148 23.71 8.18 9.52
C ASN A 148 23.95 8.82 10.90
N GLY A 149 25.17 9.32 11.16
CA GLY A 149 25.52 9.87 12.47
C GLY A 149 24.60 11.01 12.90
N ILE A 150 23.80 10.79 13.95
CA ILE A 150 22.93 11.80 14.58
C ILE A 150 23.46 12.14 15.97
N ASP A 151 23.48 13.42 16.29
CA ASP A 151 23.86 13.94 17.61
C ASP A 151 22.64 13.96 18.55
N TYR A 152 22.67 13.10 19.56
CA TYR A 152 21.70 13.07 20.66
C TYR A 152 22.23 13.89 21.82
N THR A 153 21.50 14.94 22.19
CA THR A 153 21.83 15.74 23.37
C THR A 153 20.98 15.26 24.53
N VAL A 154 21.65 14.94 25.64
CA VAL A 154 21.03 14.54 26.91
C VAL A 154 21.17 15.69 27.88
N TRP A 155 20.08 16.03 28.57
CA TRP A 155 20.03 17.05 29.61
C TRP A 155 19.79 16.42 30.98
N ALA A 156 20.41 17.03 31.98
CA ALA A 156 20.18 16.77 33.39
C ALA A 156 19.84 18.10 34.08
N ASN A 157 18.68 18.15 34.74
CA ASN A 157 18.13 19.39 35.29
C ASN A 157 17.90 19.27 36.80
N ASN A 158 18.14 20.36 37.53
CA ASN A 158 17.66 20.56 38.90
C ASN A 158 17.32 22.04 39.15
N THR A 159 16.79 22.36 40.34
CA THR A 159 16.44 23.74 40.72
C THR A 159 17.61 24.74 40.74
N GLY A 160 18.86 24.24 40.75
CA GLY A 160 20.08 25.02 40.68
C GLY A 160 20.63 25.28 39.28
N GLY A 161 20.11 24.58 38.26
CA GLY A 161 20.48 24.78 36.87
C GLY A 161 20.40 23.50 36.04
N GLN A 162 20.99 23.55 34.85
CA GLN A 162 20.99 22.46 33.88
C GLN A 162 22.40 22.16 33.35
N SER A 163 22.63 20.93 32.96
CA SER A 163 23.84 20.47 32.25
C SER A 163 23.43 19.59 31.08
N SER A 164 24.16 19.68 29.96
CA SER A 164 23.90 18.91 28.76
C SER A 164 25.17 18.27 28.21
N ALA A 165 25.02 17.09 27.62
CA ALA A 165 26.09 16.36 26.93
C ALA A 165 25.57 15.74 25.63
N THR A 166 26.42 15.66 24.62
CA THR A 166 26.06 15.15 23.30
C THR A 166 26.78 13.83 23.00
N VAL A 167 26.05 12.90 22.39
CA VAL A 167 26.53 11.60 21.89
C VAL A 167 26.15 11.49 20.42
N ASN A 168 27.13 11.30 19.55
CA ASN A 168 26.90 10.97 18.15
C ASN A 168 26.66 9.46 17.99
N ILE A 169 25.52 9.04 17.45
CA ILE A 169 25.22 7.62 17.20
C ILE A 169 25.10 7.38 15.70
N VAL A 170 25.93 6.47 15.18
CA VAL A 170 25.84 5.91 13.82
C VAL A 170 25.33 4.48 13.95
N ILE A 171 24.35 4.06 13.13
CA ILE A 171 23.90 2.67 13.05
C ILE A 171 24.13 2.19 11.61
N GLY A 172 25.08 1.29 11.41
CA GLY A 172 25.39 0.69 10.11
C GLY A 172 24.81 -0.71 9.94
N GLU A 173 24.98 -1.27 8.75
CA GLU A 173 24.61 -2.66 8.44
C GLU A 173 25.53 -3.68 9.11
N LEU A 174 25.03 -4.91 9.27
CA LEU A 174 25.84 -6.07 9.65
C LEU A 174 26.74 -6.44 8.47
N PRO A 175 28.08 -6.53 8.61
CA PRO A 175 28.93 -7.00 7.51
C PRO A 175 28.59 -8.44 7.12
N PRO A 176 28.83 -8.84 5.86
CA PRO A 176 28.64 -10.21 5.43
C PRO A 176 29.69 -11.10 6.11
N GLU A 177 29.38 -12.38 6.25
CA GLU A 177 30.30 -13.43 6.70
C GLU A 177 30.02 -14.65 5.83
N PHE A 178 31.05 -15.19 5.19
CA PHE A 178 30.88 -16.33 4.30
C PHE A 178 32.05 -17.31 4.32
N SER A 179 31.80 -18.54 3.86
CA SER A 179 32.85 -19.54 3.70
C SER A 179 32.54 -20.52 2.57
N TYR A 180 33.59 -20.98 1.89
CA TYR A 180 33.51 -22.17 1.04
C TYR A 180 33.78 -23.42 1.88
N ASN A 181 33.09 -24.51 1.53
CA ASN A 181 33.30 -25.84 2.12
C ASN A 181 34.66 -26.44 1.74
N GLU A 182 35.20 -26.07 0.58
CA GLU A 182 36.46 -26.56 0.05
C GLU A 182 37.55 -25.47 0.06
N SER A 183 38.76 -25.87 0.45
CA SER A 183 39.94 -24.98 0.45
C SER A 183 40.86 -25.21 -0.75
N ALA A 184 40.63 -26.27 -1.53
CA ALA A 184 41.40 -26.64 -2.71
C ALA A 184 40.56 -27.51 -3.65
N ILE A 185 40.50 -27.15 -4.93
CA ILE A 185 39.69 -27.81 -5.96
C ILE A 185 40.62 -28.30 -7.07
N ASN A 186 40.42 -29.56 -7.48
CA ASN A 186 41.19 -30.17 -8.58
C ASN A 186 40.25 -30.47 -9.75
N LEU A 187 40.37 -29.66 -10.79
CA LEU A 187 39.55 -29.72 -11.99
C LEU A 187 40.29 -30.41 -13.13
N THR A 188 39.53 -30.94 -14.07
CA THR A 188 40.07 -31.51 -15.31
C THR A 188 39.62 -30.65 -16.48
N ARG A 189 40.55 -30.25 -17.36
CA ARG A 189 40.23 -29.42 -18.55
C ARG A 189 39.15 -30.11 -19.39
N LEU A 190 38.20 -29.32 -19.91
CA LEU A 190 37.05 -29.76 -20.71
C LEU A 190 36.00 -30.63 -19.99
N VAL A 191 36.09 -30.78 -18.67
CA VAL A 191 35.08 -31.46 -17.85
C VAL A 191 34.41 -30.43 -16.96
N SER A 192 33.07 -30.40 -16.93
CA SER A 192 32.35 -29.49 -16.03
C SER A 192 32.74 -29.74 -14.58
N MET A 193 32.90 -28.67 -13.82
CA MET A 193 33.04 -28.76 -12.37
C MET A 193 31.69 -28.92 -11.69
N ASP A 194 31.71 -29.46 -10.48
CA ASP A 194 30.59 -29.28 -9.55
C ASP A 194 30.60 -27.82 -9.07
N TYR A 195 29.41 -27.25 -8.85
CA TYR A 195 29.26 -25.88 -8.38
C TYR A 195 29.96 -25.66 -7.03
N LEU A 196 30.77 -24.60 -6.95
CA LEU A 196 31.35 -24.15 -5.69
C LEU A 196 30.52 -23.01 -5.12
N VAL A 197 29.60 -23.35 -4.21
CA VAL A 197 28.67 -22.41 -3.58
C VAL A 197 29.18 -21.97 -2.20
N PRO A 198 29.18 -20.66 -1.87
CA PRO A 198 29.53 -20.18 -0.54
C PRO A 198 28.36 -20.33 0.44
N SER A 199 28.65 -20.60 1.72
CA SER A 199 27.67 -20.45 2.81
C SER A 199 27.80 -19.07 3.44
N VAL A 200 26.71 -18.30 3.46
CA VAL A 200 26.65 -16.93 4.01
C VAL A 200 25.84 -16.92 5.32
N THR A 201 26.39 -16.34 6.39
CA THR A 201 25.75 -16.26 7.72
C THR A 201 25.70 -14.85 8.33
N GLY A 202 26.33 -13.86 7.67
CA GLY A 202 26.36 -12.45 8.11
C GLY A 202 25.20 -11.61 7.54
N GLY A 203 25.44 -10.32 7.36
CA GLY A 203 24.50 -9.44 6.66
C GLY A 203 24.38 -9.76 5.16
N PRO A 204 23.37 -9.22 4.48
CA PRO A 204 23.16 -9.44 3.05
C PRO A 204 24.37 -8.93 2.25
N VAL A 205 24.77 -9.69 1.23
CA VAL A 205 25.88 -9.34 0.34
C VAL A 205 25.36 -8.46 -0.78
N GLU A 206 25.97 -7.30 -0.99
CA GLU A 206 25.62 -6.36 -2.06
C GLU A 206 26.47 -6.58 -3.31
N THR A 207 27.76 -6.86 -3.12
CA THR A 207 28.69 -7.13 -4.24
C THR A 207 29.64 -8.29 -3.92
N TRP A 208 29.98 -9.03 -4.96
CA TRP A 208 30.95 -10.12 -4.94
C TRP A 208 32.14 -9.77 -5.84
N GLU A 209 33.35 -10.10 -5.39
CA GLU A 209 34.58 -9.91 -6.17
C GLU A 209 35.49 -11.14 -6.05
N ILE A 210 36.28 -11.42 -7.09
CA ILE A 210 37.27 -12.51 -7.11
C ILE A 210 38.57 -12.06 -7.75
N GLU A 211 39.71 -12.43 -7.15
CA GLU A 211 41.04 -12.19 -7.70
C GLU A 211 41.98 -13.41 -7.48
N PRO A 212 42.76 -13.83 -8.49
CA PRO A 212 42.81 -13.31 -9.86
C PRO A 212 41.58 -13.67 -10.70
N VAL A 213 41.47 -13.13 -11.91
CA VAL A 213 40.41 -13.50 -12.87
C VAL A 213 40.45 -15.00 -13.15
N LEU A 214 39.30 -15.64 -13.18
CA LEU A 214 39.15 -17.06 -13.46
C LEU A 214 39.68 -17.43 -14.87
N PRO A 215 40.19 -18.67 -15.07
CA PRO A 215 40.60 -19.15 -16.38
C PRO A 215 39.41 -19.26 -17.35
N GLU A 216 39.71 -19.23 -18.65
CA GLU A 216 38.68 -19.35 -19.71
C GLU A 216 37.80 -20.59 -19.48
N GLY A 217 36.49 -20.36 -19.51
CA GLY A 217 35.45 -21.38 -19.31
C GLY A 217 35.00 -21.58 -17.86
N LEU A 218 35.65 -20.97 -16.87
CA LEU A 218 35.09 -20.83 -15.52
C LEU A 218 34.47 -19.44 -15.34
N GLU A 219 33.33 -19.39 -14.67
CA GLU A 219 32.56 -18.19 -14.42
C GLU A 219 32.38 -17.95 -12.91
N PHE A 220 32.18 -16.68 -12.54
CA PHE A 220 31.93 -16.26 -11.16
C PHE A 220 30.70 -15.37 -11.13
N SER A 221 29.66 -15.80 -10.41
CA SER A 221 28.40 -15.08 -10.29
C SER A 221 27.86 -15.24 -8.88
N TYR A 222 27.48 -14.14 -8.22
CA TYR A 222 26.92 -14.13 -6.87
C TYR A 222 27.71 -14.96 -5.82
N GLY A 223 29.03 -15.00 -5.93
CA GLY A 223 29.88 -15.79 -5.04
C GLY A 223 30.00 -17.27 -5.44
N GLU A 224 29.24 -17.74 -6.42
CA GLU A 224 29.34 -19.08 -6.97
C GLU A 224 30.38 -19.16 -8.08
N ILE A 225 31.09 -20.29 -8.15
CA ILE A 225 31.98 -20.62 -9.28
C ILE A 225 31.45 -21.85 -10.00
N SER A 226 31.35 -21.73 -11.32
CA SER A 226 30.79 -22.75 -12.20
C SER A 226 31.53 -22.80 -13.54
N GLY A 227 31.17 -23.77 -14.39
CA GLY A 227 31.60 -23.84 -15.78
C GLY A 227 32.54 -25.00 -16.13
N ILE A 228 33.14 -24.91 -17.32
CA ILE A 228 33.99 -25.93 -17.94
C ILE A 228 35.36 -25.31 -18.25
N PRO A 229 36.43 -25.64 -17.49
CA PRO A 229 37.73 -25.03 -17.71
C PRO A 229 38.32 -25.42 -19.08
N MET A 230 38.61 -24.43 -19.92
CA MET A 230 39.12 -24.63 -21.28
C MET A 230 40.66 -24.66 -21.36
N VAL A 231 41.32 -24.14 -20.34
CA VAL A 231 42.79 -24.03 -20.25
C VAL A 231 43.32 -24.76 -19.03
N ASN A 232 44.53 -25.30 -19.14
CA ASN A 232 45.20 -25.88 -17.98
C ASN A 232 45.75 -24.79 -17.05
N MET A 233 45.85 -25.11 -15.77
CA MET A 233 46.25 -24.16 -14.74
C MET A 233 47.04 -24.91 -13.67
N THR A 234 48.21 -24.39 -13.35
CA THR A 234 48.94 -24.82 -12.15
C THR A 234 48.22 -24.30 -10.91
N GLU A 235 48.33 -25.00 -9.78
CA GLU A 235 47.76 -24.58 -8.50
C GLU A 235 47.90 -23.07 -8.26
N THR A 236 46.76 -22.37 -8.26
CA THR A 236 46.66 -20.91 -8.14
C THR A 236 45.68 -20.59 -7.01
N THR A 237 46.05 -19.65 -6.15
CA THR A 237 45.18 -19.19 -5.05
C THR A 237 44.26 -18.07 -5.54
N PHE A 238 42.97 -18.22 -5.27
CA PHE A 238 41.94 -17.22 -5.48
C PHE A 238 41.49 -16.66 -4.13
N THR A 239 41.21 -15.36 -4.11
CA THR A 239 40.57 -14.68 -2.99
C THR A 239 39.22 -14.16 -3.48
N VAL A 240 38.17 -14.48 -2.74
CA VAL A 240 36.81 -13.97 -2.98
C VAL A 240 36.48 -13.00 -1.86
N TRP A 241 35.76 -11.94 -2.20
CA TRP A 241 35.21 -10.97 -1.27
C TRP A 241 33.70 -10.89 -1.40
N ALA A 242 33.05 -10.79 -0.25
CA ALA A 242 31.65 -10.43 -0.12
C ALA A 242 31.59 -9.07 0.57
N ASN A 243 30.93 -8.08 -0.04
CA ASN A 243 30.89 -6.71 0.46
C ASN A 243 29.46 -6.20 0.61
N ASN A 244 29.23 -5.38 1.63
CA ASN A 244 28.06 -4.51 1.77
C ASN A 244 28.46 -3.18 2.44
N SER A 245 27.49 -2.31 2.70
CA SER A 245 27.76 -1.01 3.33
C SER A 245 28.29 -1.11 4.77
N GLY A 246 28.03 -2.23 5.45
CA GLY A 246 28.51 -2.56 6.79
C GLY A 246 29.95 -3.07 6.84
N GLY A 247 30.49 -3.57 5.73
CA GLY A 247 31.86 -4.02 5.61
C GLY A 247 32.05 -5.13 4.57
N SER A 248 33.19 -5.81 4.68
CA SER A 248 33.61 -6.82 3.73
C SER A 248 34.22 -8.01 4.45
N ASP A 249 33.89 -9.22 4.01
CA ASP A 249 34.56 -10.47 4.41
C ASP A 249 35.28 -11.08 3.19
N SER A 250 36.26 -11.95 3.44
CA SER A 250 37.03 -12.58 2.36
C SER A 250 37.41 -14.02 2.66
N ASN A 251 37.35 -14.89 1.65
CA ASN A 251 37.75 -16.29 1.74
C ASN A 251 38.77 -16.64 0.65
N THR A 252 39.67 -17.58 0.93
CA THR A 252 40.72 -18.01 -0.02
C THR A 252 40.70 -19.51 -0.23
N PHE A 253 40.82 -19.95 -1.49
CA PHE A 253 40.96 -21.35 -1.87
C PHE A 253 41.92 -21.50 -3.07
N THR A 254 42.34 -22.72 -3.41
CA THR A 254 43.18 -22.99 -4.59
C THR A 254 42.43 -23.75 -5.68
N ILE A 255 42.75 -23.46 -6.95
CA ILE A 255 42.32 -24.25 -8.11
C ILE A 255 43.56 -24.78 -8.82
N ILE A 256 43.54 -26.07 -9.18
CA ILE A 256 44.44 -26.66 -10.17
C ILE A 256 43.60 -27.28 -11.30
N ILE A 257 43.98 -27.04 -12.56
CA ILE A 257 43.32 -27.63 -13.73
C ILE A 257 44.34 -28.52 -14.45
N VAL A 258 44.12 -29.83 -14.37
CA VAL A 258 44.98 -30.83 -15.01
C VAL A 258 44.50 -31.19 -16.41
N GLU A 259 45.43 -31.68 -17.23
CA GLU A 259 45.10 -32.22 -18.54
C GLU A 259 44.27 -33.50 -18.37
N PRO A 260 43.14 -33.64 -19.09
CA PRO A 260 42.37 -34.88 -19.08
C PRO A 260 43.18 -36.05 -19.62
N PRO A 261 42.95 -37.27 -19.10
CA PRO A 261 43.48 -38.49 -19.72
C PRO A 261 42.93 -38.67 -21.14
N GLU A 262 43.64 -39.43 -21.98
CA GLU A 262 43.14 -39.81 -23.31
C GLU A 262 41.80 -40.54 -23.16
N GLY A 263 40.78 -40.12 -23.92
CA GLY A 263 39.44 -40.67 -23.84
C GLY A 263 38.35 -39.71 -24.32
N LEU A 264 37.13 -40.24 -24.38
CA LEU A 264 35.93 -39.50 -24.72
C LEU A 264 35.36 -38.74 -23.52
N ILE A 265 34.99 -37.48 -23.72
CA ILE A 265 34.42 -36.59 -22.71
C ILE A 265 33.20 -35.84 -23.25
N ALA A 266 32.31 -35.42 -22.36
CA ALA A 266 31.21 -34.52 -22.65
C ALA A 266 31.20 -33.36 -21.65
N SER A 267 30.67 -32.20 -22.05
CA SER A 267 30.48 -31.04 -21.18
C SER A 267 29.65 -31.39 -19.95
N GLN A 268 28.64 -32.24 -20.11
CA GLN A 268 27.84 -32.80 -19.02
C GLN A 268 27.45 -34.24 -19.37
N THR A 269 27.31 -35.07 -18.34
CA THR A 269 26.85 -36.47 -18.48
C THR A 269 25.41 -36.67 -18.02
N PHE A 270 24.77 -35.63 -17.50
CA PHE A 270 23.35 -35.62 -17.15
C PHE A 270 22.76 -34.27 -17.58
N ALA A 271 21.56 -34.28 -18.14
CA ALA A 271 20.80 -33.06 -18.44
C ALA A 271 19.32 -33.28 -18.08
N LEU A 272 18.81 -32.37 -17.25
CA LEU A 272 17.39 -32.19 -17.00
C LEU A 272 16.91 -31.08 -17.92
N LEU A 273 15.88 -31.37 -18.72
CA LEU A 273 15.33 -30.48 -19.73
C LEU A 273 13.87 -30.22 -19.42
N VAL A 274 13.32 -29.12 -19.93
CA VAL A 274 11.90 -28.78 -19.87
C VAL A 274 11.33 -28.88 -21.29
N ARG A 275 10.09 -29.35 -21.42
CA ARG A 275 9.41 -29.45 -22.71
C ARG A 275 9.31 -28.06 -23.36
N ASP A 276 9.45 -27.98 -24.68
CA ASP A 276 9.36 -26.75 -25.46
C ASP A 276 10.39 -25.64 -25.12
N VAL A 277 11.26 -25.87 -24.12
CA VAL A 277 12.40 -25.00 -23.76
C VAL A 277 13.69 -25.46 -24.45
N ALA A 278 14.43 -24.52 -25.03
CA ALA A 278 15.70 -24.83 -25.69
C ALA A 278 16.77 -25.31 -24.70
N MET A 279 17.40 -26.45 -24.97
CA MET A 279 18.43 -27.00 -24.09
C MET A 279 19.75 -26.23 -24.16
N TYR A 280 20.52 -26.24 -23.08
CA TYR A 280 21.94 -25.93 -23.13
C TYR A 280 22.70 -27.00 -23.91
N ASN A 281 23.51 -26.55 -24.87
CA ASN A 281 24.23 -27.44 -25.78
C ASN A 281 25.21 -28.36 -25.03
N ILE A 282 25.14 -29.66 -25.31
CA ILE A 282 26.11 -30.63 -24.80
C ILE A 282 27.23 -30.80 -25.82
N LEU A 283 28.43 -30.36 -25.47
CA LEU A 283 29.64 -30.51 -26.27
C LEU A 283 30.28 -31.86 -26.00
N VAL A 284 30.62 -32.60 -27.05
CA VAL A 284 31.30 -33.88 -26.96
C VAL A 284 32.68 -33.78 -27.61
N ASN A 285 33.71 -34.33 -26.98
CA ASN A 285 35.07 -34.27 -27.51
C ASN A 285 35.88 -35.54 -27.20
N TYR A 286 36.89 -35.80 -28.02
CA TYR A 286 37.83 -36.90 -27.81
C TYR A 286 39.26 -36.36 -27.67
N ILE A 287 39.95 -36.78 -26.62
CA ILE A 287 41.34 -36.39 -26.34
C ILE A 287 42.26 -37.58 -26.64
N GLY A 288 43.27 -37.39 -27.49
CA GLY A 288 44.27 -38.42 -27.80
C GLY A 288 44.40 -38.80 -29.29
N GLY A 289 43.62 -38.18 -30.18
CA GLY A 289 43.74 -38.37 -31.62
C GLY A 289 42.51 -37.91 -32.40
N ASP A 290 42.58 -38.07 -33.73
CA ASP A 290 41.46 -37.77 -34.63
C ASP A 290 40.44 -38.93 -34.62
N ILE A 291 39.15 -38.58 -34.63
CA ILE A 291 38.02 -39.52 -34.71
C ILE A 291 37.43 -39.47 -36.12
N ASP A 292 37.16 -40.65 -36.69
CA ASP A 292 36.63 -40.76 -38.06
C ASP A 292 35.10 -40.67 -38.08
N THR A 293 34.44 -41.22 -37.07
CA THR A 293 32.98 -41.34 -37.02
C THR A 293 32.45 -41.22 -35.60
N TRP A 294 31.32 -40.52 -35.47
CA TRP A 294 30.56 -40.31 -34.24
C TRP A 294 29.19 -40.99 -34.33
N GLU A 295 28.76 -41.64 -33.26
CA GLU A 295 27.47 -42.34 -33.20
C GLU A 295 26.82 -42.13 -31.83
N ILE A 296 25.49 -42.13 -31.77
CA ILE A 296 24.71 -42.04 -30.53
C ILE A 296 23.54 -43.05 -30.56
N GLU A 297 23.32 -43.77 -29.46
CA GLU A 297 22.21 -44.72 -29.29
C GLU A 297 21.61 -44.65 -27.87
N PRO A 298 20.28 -44.64 -27.70
CA PRO A 298 19.24 -44.67 -28.75
C PRO A 298 19.14 -43.34 -29.53
N ALA A 299 18.22 -43.26 -30.50
CA ALA A 299 17.93 -42.00 -31.18
C ALA A 299 17.43 -40.96 -30.17
N LEU A 300 17.90 -39.71 -30.31
CA LEU A 300 17.47 -38.58 -29.50
C LEU A 300 15.94 -38.34 -29.65
N PRO A 301 15.28 -37.81 -28.61
CA PRO A 301 13.85 -37.49 -28.67
C PRO A 301 13.58 -36.42 -29.74
N LEU A 302 12.31 -36.27 -30.12
CA LEU A 302 11.93 -35.27 -31.11
C LEU A 302 12.35 -33.87 -30.66
N GLY A 303 12.85 -33.08 -31.62
CA GLY A 303 13.34 -31.73 -31.38
C GLY A 303 14.80 -31.63 -30.92
N LEU A 304 15.43 -32.73 -30.48
CA LEU A 304 16.87 -32.79 -30.20
C LEU A 304 17.66 -33.41 -31.37
N THR A 305 18.88 -32.93 -31.58
CA THR A 305 19.77 -33.40 -32.65
C THR A 305 21.21 -33.52 -32.17
N PHE A 306 21.96 -34.47 -32.74
CA PHE A 306 23.40 -34.59 -32.55
C PHE A 306 24.12 -34.19 -33.85
N ASP A 307 24.73 -33.01 -33.84
CA ASP A 307 25.57 -32.53 -34.93
C ASP A 307 26.95 -33.21 -34.85
N THR A 308 27.15 -34.23 -35.69
CA THR A 308 28.41 -34.97 -35.79
C THR A 308 29.56 -34.20 -36.43
N GLU A 309 29.33 -33.03 -37.04
CA GLU A 309 30.39 -32.19 -37.60
C GLU A 309 31.02 -31.31 -36.51
N ASN A 310 30.19 -30.79 -35.61
CA ASN A 310 30.62 -29.92 -34.50
C ASN A 310 30.67 -30.65 -33.16
N ASN A 311 30.22 -31.90 -33.10
CA ASN A 311 30.11 -32.75 -31.92
C ASN A 311 29.24 -32.11 -30.82
N VAL A 312 28.07 -31.60 -31.20
CA VAL A 312 27.15 -30.88 -30.31
C VAL A 312 25.80 -31.57 -30.29
N ILE A 313 25.25 -31.81 -29.10
CA ILE A 313 23.82 -32.12 -28.92
C ILE A 313 23.09 -30.82 -28.59
N SER A 314 22.04 -30.51 -29.35
CA SER A 314 21.28 -29.26 -29.22
C SER A 314 19.85 -29.44 -29.72
N GLY A 315 18.96 -28.51 -29.34
CA GLY A 315 17.58 -28.45 -29.80
C GLY A 315 16.59 -28.06 -28.71
N THR A 316 15.31 -28.26 -28.99
CA THR A 316 14.19 -28.01 -28.08
C THR A 316 13.37 -29.29 -28.03
N PRO A 317 13.31 -30.02 -26.90
CA PRO A 317 12.55 -31.26 -26.81
C PRO A 317 11.05 -30.95 -26.86
N VAL A 318 10.27 -31.77 -27.56
CA VAL A 318 8.81 -31.56 -27.70
C VAL A 318 7.98 -32.56 -26.91
N ASP A 319 8.58 -33.67 -26.49
CA ASP A 319 7.90 -34.74 -25.76
C ASP A 319 8.56 -34.91 -24.39
N VAL A 320 7.72 -35.06 -23.35
CA VAL A 320 8.18 -35.48 -22.03
C VAL A 320 8.80 -36.87 -22.08
N MET A 321 9.88 -37.04 -21.34
CA MET A 321 10.71 -38.21 -21.42
C MET A 321 11.31 -38.56 -20.06
N ALA A 322 11.08 -39.80 -19.63
CA ALA A 322 11.74 -40.36 -18.46
C ALA A 322 13.27 -40.40 -18.63
N GLU A 323 13.98 -40.45 -17.51
CA GLU A 323 15.45 -40.55 -17.49
C GLU A 323 15.95 -41.68 -18.40
N THR A 324 16.69 -41.31 -19.44
CA THR A 324 17.15 -42.21 -20.49
C THR A 324 18.64 -42.05 -20.75
N ASN A 325 19.36 -43.18 -20.80
CA ASN A 325 20.79 -43.22 -21.06
C ASN A 325 21.09 -43.30 -22.57
N TYR A 326 21.94 -42.42 -23.05
CA TYR A 326 22.45 -42.35 -24.41
C TYR A 326 23.95 -42.66 -24.42
N THR A 327 24.34 -43.70 -25.14
CA THR A 327 25.74 -44.02 -25.35
C THR A 327 26.23 -43.31 -26.60
N ILE A 328 27.32 -42.57 -26.48
CA ILE A 328 28.00 -41.87 -27.56
C ILE A 328 29.31 -42.59 -27.84
N TRP A 329 29.59 -42.89 -29.11
CA TRP A 329 30.83 -43.52 -29.54
C TRP A 329 31.69 -42.57 -30.36
N ALA A 330 32.99 -42.62 -30.08
CA ALA A 330 34.04 -42.07 -30.92
C ALA A 330 34.83 -43.23 -31.53
N ASN A 331 34.72 -43.40 -32.84
CA ASN A 331 35.32 -44.51 -33.57
C ASN A 331 36.34 -44.01 -34.61
N SER A 332 37.50 -44.66 -34.65
CA SER A 332 38.51 -44.49 -35.69
C SER A 332 39.12 -45.84 -36.08
N SER A 333 39.99 -45.85 -37.08
CA SER A 333 40.71 -47.06 -37.49
C SER A 333 41.55 -47.75 -36.40
N ILE A 334 41.87 -47.06 -35.30
CA ILE A 334 42.75 -47.55 -34.21
C ILE A 334 42.13 -47.43 -32.81
N ILE A 335 41.06 -46.65 -32.66
CA ILE A 335 40.43 -46.32 -31.38
C ILE A 335 38.92 -46.57 -31.50
N SER A 336 38.33 -47.11 -30.45
CA SER A 336 36.88 -47.13 -30.26
C SER A 336 36.65 -46.90 -28.77
N ASP A 337 36.01 -45.79 -28.45
CA ASP A 337 35.73 -45.37 -27.08
C ASP A 337 34.28 -44.91 -26.97
N SER A 338 33.73 -44.95 -25.76
CA SER A 338 32.33 -44.64 -25.51
C SER A 338 32.10 -43.96 -24.18
N LEU A 339 31.12 -43.05 -24.16
CA LEU A 339 30.66 -42.33 -22.98
C LEU A 339 29.14 -42.45 -22.90
N ILE A 340 28.59 -42.47 -21.69
CA ILE A 340 27.15 -42.42 -21.46
C ILE A 340 26.79 -41.03 -20.96
N ILE A 341 25.78 -40.43 -21.58
CA ILE A 341 25.06 -39.28 -21.04
C ILE A 341 23.63 -39.69 -20.71
N THR A 342 22.98 -38.97 -19.82
CA THR A 342 21.61 -39.23 -19.37
C THR A 342 20.76 -37.98 -19.60
N LEU A 343 19.60 -38.13 -20.23
CA LEU A 343 18.65 -37.04 -20.48
C LEU A 343 17.30 -37.35 -19.83
N LYS A 344 16.63 -36.34 -19.27
CA LYS A 344 15.23 -36.37 -18.81
C LYS A 344 14.54 -35.08 -19.29
N VAL A 345 13.29 -35.15 -19.71
CA VAL A 345 12.48 -33.98 -20.10
C VAL A 345 11.26 -33.93 -19.17
N LEU A 346 11.09 -32.81 -18.46
CA LEU A 346 9.98 -32.51 -17.56
C LEU A 346 8.76 -31.97 -18.32
N GLU A 347 7.59 -32.09 -17.70
CA GLU A 347 6.36 -31.42 -18.12
C GLU A 347 6.46 -29.92 -17.78
N ASP A 348 5.65 -29.12 -18.48
CA ASP A 348 5.56 -27.66 -18.47
C ASP A 348 4.20 -27.40 -19.11
N THR A 349 3.16 -27.42 -18.28
CA THR A 349 1.76 -27.54 -18.67
C THR A 349 1.24 -26.26 -19.34
N ASP A 350 1.56 -25.09 -18.78
CA ASP A 350 1.16 -23.78 -19.30
C ASP A 350 2.08 -23.26 -20.44
N GLY A 351 3.33 -23.75 -20.51
CA GLY A 351 4.32 -23.38 -21.51
C GLY A 351 5.12 -22.12 -21.17
N ASP A 352 5.21 -21.70 -19.91
CA ASP A 352 5.99 -20.53 -19.51
C ASP A 352 7.51 -20.79 -19.43
N GLY A 353 7.89 -22.07 -19.39
CA GLY A 353 9.25 -22.56 -19.39
C GLY A 353 9.76 -23.06 -18.04
N ASP A 354 8.98 -22.92 -16.97
CA ASP A 354 9.19 -23.56 -15.69
C ASP A 354 8.45 -24.92 -15.64
N PRO A 355 9.04 -25.96 -15.03
CA PRO A 355 8.43 -27.28 -14.96
C PRO A 355 7.45 -27.46 -13.80
N ASP A 356 6.37 -28.20 -14.04
CA ASP A 356 5.31 -28.52 -13.05
C ASP A 356 5.85 -29.13 -11.72
N ASP A 357 6.87 -30.00 -11.80
CA ASP A 357 7.48 -30.61 -10.60
C ASP A 357 8.97 -30.92 -10.83
N LEU A 358 9.81 -30.51 -9.88
CA LEU A 358 11.24 -30.81 -9.84
C LEU A 358 11.59 -32.17 -9.21
N GLU A 359 10.58 -32.96 -8.84
CA GLU A 359 10.63 -34.25 -8.15
C GLU A 359 11.52 -34.24 -6.88
N GLY A 360 11.55 -33.10 -6.18
CA GLY A 360 12.37 -32.90 -4.98
C GLY A 360 13.87 -32.81 -5.23
N VAL A 361 14.29 -32.50 -6.46
CA VAL A 361 15.69 -32.22 -6.81
C VAL A 361 15.88 -30.72 -6.97
N THR A 362 16.78 -30.13 -6.17
CA THR A 362 17.17 -28.72 -6.34
C THR A 362 18.21 -28.62 -7.46
N TRP A 363 17.82 -28.00 -8.57
CA TRP A 363 18.73 -27.68 -9.67
C TRP A 363 18.96 -26.16 -9.70
N PRO A 364 20.21 -25.67 -9.71
CA PRO A 364 20.49 -24.23 -9.63
C PRO A 364 19.97 -23.37 -10.80
N ALA A 365 19.30 -23.98 -11.79
CA ALA A 365 18.93 -23.35 -13.05
C ALA A 365 17.49 -23.62 -13.48
N LEU A 366 16.67 -24.30 -12.65
CA LEU A 366 15.25 -24.53 -12.88
C LEU A 366 14.54 -24.34 -11.54
N ASP A 367 13.50 -23.52 -11.54
CA ASP A 367 12.56 -23.40 -10.43
C ASP A 367 11.32 -24.25 -10.75
N GLU A 368 10.55 -24.65 -9.73
CA GLU A 368 9.27 -25.36 -9.91
C GLU A 368 8.21 -24.32 -10.23
N ASP A 369 7.35 -24.60 -11.21
CA ASP A 369 6.17 -23.78 -11.43
C ASP A 369 5.22 -23.90 -10.22
N LEU A 370 4.57 -22.81 -9.85
CA LEU A 370 3.69 -22.75 -8.68
C LEU A 370 2.23 -22.54 -9.05
N ASP A 371 1.95 -22.44 -10.35
CA ASP A 371 0.66 -22.19 -10.99
C ASP A 371 0.71 -22.92 -12.35
N ASP A 372 0.73 -24.25 -12.29
CA ASP A 372 1.05 -25.17 -13.41
C ASP A 372 0.17 -24.97 -14.66
N ASP A 373 -0.99 -24.33 -14.53
CA ASP A 373 -1.92 -24.06 -15.62
C ASP A 373 -2.15 -22.55 -15.91
N ALA A 374 -1.53 -21.69 -15.10
CA ALA A 374 -1.48 -20.24 -15.22
C ALA A 374 -2.82 -19.50 -15.14
N ASP A 375 -3.82 -20.07 -14.46
CA ASP A 375 -5.12 -19.44 -14.23
C ASP A 375 -5.08 -18.32 -13.15
N GLY A 376 -3.95 -18.19 -12.46
CA GLY A 376 -3.70 -17.20 -11.42
C GLY A 376 -4.00 -17.69 -10.00
N ILE A 377 -4.31 -18.97 -9.81
CA ILE A 377 -4.44 -19.65 -8.53
C ILE A 377 -3.28 -20.64 -8.42
N SER A 378 -2.44 -20.48 -7.39
CA SER A 378 -1.34 -21.44 -7.18
C SER A 378 -1.85 -22.86 -6.87
N ASP A 379 -1.09 -23.90 -7.23
CA ASP A 379 -1.48 -25.31 -7.00
C ASP A 379 -1.80 -25.61 -5.51
N VAL A 380 -1.12 -24.91 -4.60
CA VAL A 380 -1.39 -25.01 -3.16
C VAL A 380 -2.75 -24.43 -2.79
N ALA A 381 -3.15 -23.33 -3.40
CA ALA A 381 -4.44 -22.69 -3.15
C ALA A 381 -5.59 -23.53 -3.72
N GLU A 382 -5.44 -24.05 -4.94
CA GLU A 382 -6.39 -24.97 -5.58
C GLU A 382 -6.61 -26.25 -4.77
N GLY A 383 -5.52 -26.89 -4.33
CA GLY A 383 -5.60 -28.08 -3.48
C GLY A 383 -6.24 -27.85 -2.11
N ASN A 384 -6.45 -26.59 -1.71
CA ASN A 384 -7.14 -26.18 -0.49
C ASN A 384 -8.49 -25.46 -0.75
N ALA A 385 -8.88 -25.28 -2.01
CA ALA A 385 -10.11 -24.61 -2.40
C ALA A 385 -11.35 -25.46 -2.06
N ASN A 386 -12.53 -24.83 -2.09
CA ASN A 386 -13.81 -25.50 -1.94
C ASN A 386 -14.87 -24.81 -2.82
N PRO A 387 -15.19 -25.35 -4.02
CA PRO A 387 -14.73 -26.64 -4.57
C PRO A 387 -13.22 -26.70 -4.85
N ILE A 388 -12.66 -27.91 -4.97
CA ILE A 388 -11.25 -28.08 -5.36
C ILE A 388 -11.17 -28.00 -6.89
N THR A 389 -10.27 -27.16 -7.38
CA THR A 389 -9.92 -27.01 -8.82
C THR A 389 -8.71 -27.91 -9.16
N ASP A 390 -8.54 -28.24 -10.44
CA ASP A 390 -7.45 -29.12 -10.92
C ASP A 390 -6.29 -28.29 -11.43
N SER A 391 -5.15 -28.31 -10.73
CA SER A 391 -3.98 -27.46 -11.01
C SER A 391 -3.31 -27.64 -12.37
N LEU A 392 -3.79 -28.57 -13.19
CA LEU A 392 -3.30 -28.78 -14.55
C LEU A 392 -4.33 -28.37 -15.62
N LEU A 393 -5.47 -27.82 -15.19
CA LEU A 393 -6.63 -27.51 -16.00
C LEU A 393 -7.21 -26.16 -15.56
N PRO A 394 -6.99 -25.09 -16.37
CA PRO A 394 -7.42 -23.73 -16.02
C PRO A 394 -8.94 -23.53 -15.88
N ASP A 395 -9.73 -24.53 -16.28
CA ASP A 395 -11.20 -24.53 -16.35
C ASP A 395 -11.64 -25.97 -16.02
N THR A 396 -11.98 -26.19 -14.76
CA THR A 396 -12.17 -27.53 -14.19
C THR A 396 -13.42 -28.23 -14.75
N ASP A 397 -14.49 -27.49 -15.03
CA ASP A 397 -15.76 -28.06 -15.45
C ASP A 397 -16.07 -27.89 -16.96
N GLY A 398 -15.26 -27.07 -17.65
CA GLY A 398 -15.25 -26.89 -19.09
C GLY A 398 -16.32 -25.95 -19.60
N ASP A 399 -16.78 -25.00 -18.78
CA ASP A 399 -17.82 -24.04 -19.13
C ASP A 399 -17.28 -22.84 -19.94
N GLY A 400 -15.96 -22.66 -19.96
CA GLY A 400 -15.22 -21.62 -20.68
C GLY A 400 -14.74 -20.44 -19.82
N VAL A 401 -15.05 -20.42 -18.52
CA VAL A 401 -14.53 -19.47 -17.54
C VAL A 401 -13.40 -20.13 -16.76
N CYS A 402 -12.36 -19.36 -16.45
CA CYS A 402 -11.23 -19.93 -15.73
C CYS A 402 -11.57 -20.05 -14.24
N ASP A 403 -11.06 -21.09 -13.59
CA ASP A 403 -11.18 -21.25 -12.14
C ASP A 403 -10.55 -20.02 -11.43
N GLY A 404 -9.44 -19.53 -11.98
CA GLY A 404 -8.78 -18.30 -11.60
C GLY A 404 -9.14 -17.03 -12.38
N SER A 405 -8.44 -15.95 -12.01
CA SER A 405 -8.74 -14.60 -12.51
C SER A 405 -8.10 -14.26 -13.86
N THR A 406 -7.19 -15.09 -14.37
CA THR A 406 -6.42 -14.80 -15.57
C THR A 406 -7.03 -15.47 -16.80
N ASN A 407 -6.84 -14.86 -17.98
CA ASN A 407 -7.18 -15.53 -19.22
C ASN A 407 -6.06 -16.51 -19.58
N VAL A 408 -6.40 -17.78 -19.79
CA VAL A 408 -5.39 -18.79 -20.12
C VAL A 408 -5.37 -19.11 -21.61
N THR A 409 -4.18 -19.05 -22.20
CA THR A 409 -3.93 -19.38 -23.61
C THR A 409 -2.71 -20.27 -23.72
N ILE A 410 -2.93 -21.58 -23.80
CA ILE A 410 -1.84 -22.56 -23.87
C ILE A 410 -1.54 -22.85 -25.35
N ARG A 411 -0.28 -22.62 -25.75
CA ARG A 411 0.23 -22.92 -27.11
C ARG A 411 -0.58 -22.25 -28.24
N GLY A 412 -1.10 -21.06 -27.97
CA GLY A 412 -1.90 -20.28 -28.93
C GLY A 412 -3.32 -20.81 -29.14
N VAL A 413 -3.83 -21.60 -28.20
CA VAL A 413 -5.23 -22.00 -28.10
C VAL A 413 -5.80 -21.35 -26.84
N ASP A 414 -6.83 -20.53 -27.00
CA ASP A 414 -7.55 -19.93 -25.87
C ASP A 414 -8.27 -21.07 -25.14
N ILE A 415 -7.99 -21.23 -23.84
CA ILE A 415 -8.54 -22.30 -23.00
C ILE A 415 -9.82 -21.81 -22.34
N CYS A 416 -9.72 -20.73 -21.59
CA CYS A 416 -10.83 -20.12 -20.85
C CYS A 416 -10.65 -18.60 -20.79
N THR A 417 -11.74 -17.89 -20.49
CA THR A 417 -11.73 -16.46 -20.19
C THR A 417 -11.62 -16.23 -18.69
N GLY A 418 -10.72 -15.35 -18.28
CA GLY A 418 -10.44 -15.08 -16.88
C GLY A 418 -11.58 -14.37 -16.16
N GLY A 419 -11.73 -14.73 -14.90
CA GLY A 419 -12.74 -14.21 -13.97
C GLY A 419 -13.09 -15.40 -13.09
N PRO A 420 -12.78 -15.39 -11.77
CA PRO A 420 -12.78 -16.64 -11.05
C PRO A 420 -14.18 -17.24 -11.13
N ASP A 421 -14.25 -18.47 -11.65
CA ASP A 421 -15.45 -19.26 -11.64
C ASP A 421 -15.82 -19.53 -10.17
N HIS A 422 -16.98 -19.04 -9.73
CA HIS A 422 -17.47 -19.24 -8.38
C HIS A 422 -18.12 -20.63 -8.18
N PHE A 423 -18.39 -21.33 -9.30
CA PHE A 423 -18.95 -22.68 -9.35
C PHE A 423 -18.10 -23.63 -10.20
N PRO A 424 -16.79 -23.79 -9.92
CA PRO A 424 -15.82 -24.49 -10.78
C PRO A 424 -16.02 -26.02 -10.88
N ASP A 425 -17.12 -26.55 -10.33
CA ASP A 425 -17.52 -27.95 -10.44
C ASP A 425 -18.92 -28.16 -11.07
N ASP A 426 -19.59 -27.10 -11.53
CA ASP A 426 -20.90 -27.14 -12.17
C ASP A 426 -21.01 -26.18 -13.38
N PRO A 427 -20.92 -26.69 -14.62
CA PRO A 427 -20.79 -25.86 -15.83
C PRO A 427 -22.08 -25.12 -16.21
N ALA A 428 -23.09 -25.20 -15.35
CA ALA A 428 -24.34 -24.49 -15.47
C ALA A 428 -24.22 -23.01 -15.06
N ALA A 429 -23.23 -22.62 -14.28
CA ALA A 429 -23.06 -21.26 -13.79
C ALA A 429 -21.58 -20.95 -13.50
N ASP A 430 -21.24 -19.66 -13.44
CA ASP A 430 -19.87 -19.17 -13.35
C ASP A 430 -19.70 -17.93 -12.45
N ILE A 431 -20.71 -17.06 -12.41
CA ILE A 431 -20.67 -15.76 -11.73
C ILE A 431 -21.58 -15.78 -10.50
N ASP A 432 -21.08 -15.20 -9.41
CA ASP A 432 -21.74 -14.98 -8.11
C ASP A 432 -21.27 -13.59 -7.62
N THR A 433 -22.01 -12.55 -7.99
CA THR A 433 -21.59 -11.15 -7.85
C THR A 433 -21.51 -10.70 -6.39
N ASP A 434 -22.49 -11.06 -5.56
CA ASP A 434 -22.53 -10.69 -4.14
C ASP A 434 -21.83 -11.71 -3.21
N GLY A 435 -21.56 -12.93 -3.70
CA GLY A 435 -20.89 -14.00 -2.98
C GLY A 435 -21.79 -14.74 -1.99
N ASP A 436 -23.11 -14.73 -2.16
CA ASP A 436 -24.05 -15.44 -1.29
C ASP A 436 -24.17 -16.95 -1.59
N GLY A 437 -23.66 -17.35 -2.77
CA GLY A 437 -23.58 -18.72 -3.24
C GLY A 437 -24.72 -19.19 -4.14
N ASP A 438 -25.66 -18.32 -4.49
CA ASP A 438 -26.58 -18.51 -5.61
C ASP A 438 -26.02 -17.75 -6.86
N PRO A 439 -25.99 -18.35 -8.06
CA PRO A 439 -25.40 -17.72 -9.24
C PRO A 439 -26.29 -16.66 -9.87
N ASP A 440 -25.67 -15.61 -10.42
CA ASP A 440 -26.35 -14.55 -11.20
C ASP A 440 -27.20 -15.13 -12.34
N ILE A 441 -26.65 -16.16 -13.04
CA ILE A 441 -27.32 -16.80 -14.17
C ILE A 441 -27.15 -18.31 -14.11
N VAL A 442 -28.24 -19.06 -14.30
CA VAL A 442 -28.20 -20.50 -14.55
C VAL A 442 -28.44 -20.83 -16.02
N ARG A 443 -27.43 -21.38 -16.68
CA ARG A 443 -27.44 -21.71 -18.12
C ARG A 443 -28.34 -22.92 -18.42
N ASP A 444 -29.20 -22.76 -19.42
CA ASP A 444 -30.10 -23.80 -19.91
C ASP A 444 -29.36 -25.03 -20.48
N GLY A 445 -29.80 -26.23 -20.11
CA GLY A 445 -29.38 -27.49 -20.74
C GLY A 445 -28.37 -28.32 -19.96
N PHE A 446 -27.94 -27.84 -18.79
CA PHE A 446 -27.14 -28.56 -17.81
C PHE A 446 -28.02 -29.16 -16.69
N ASP A 447 -27.54 -30.22 -16.03
CA ASP A 447 -28.27 -30.90 -14.93
C ASP A 447 -27.71 -30.39 -13.60
N THR A 448 -28.21 -29.24 -13.15
CA THR A 448 -27.75 -28.56 -11.92
C THR A 448 -28.82 -28.55 -10.83
N ASN A 449 -28.40 -28.31 -9.58
CA ASN A 449 -29.31 -27.99 -8.47
C ASN A 449 -29.21 -26.52 -8.03
N LEU A 450 -28.41 -25.71 -8.73
CA LEU A 450 -28.30 -24.27 -8.50
C LEU A 450 -29.62 -23.58 -8.86
N THR A 451 -29.87 -22.44 -8.24
CA THR A 451 -31.01 -21.56 -8.50
C THR A 451 -30.44 -20.18 -8.77
N GLU A 452 -30.90 -19.54 -9.84
CA GLU A 452 -30.55 -18.16 -10.19
C GLU A 452 -30.86 -17.24 -9.01
N ASP A 453 -29.93 -16.35 -8.68
CA ASP A 453 -30.18 -15.24 -7.78
C ASP A 453 -31.16 -14.24 -8.44
N LEU A 454 -31.84 -13.45 -7.62
CA LEU A 454 -32.88 -12.51 -8.07
C LEU A 454 -32.55 -11.06 -7.65
N ASP A 455 -31.37 -10.85 -7.09
CA ASP A 455 -30.84 -9.62 -6.48
C ASP A 455 -29.29 -9.75 -6.46
N ASP A 456 -28.69 -9.75 -7.66
CA ASP A 456 -27.30 -10.19 -7.92
C ASP A 456 -26.24 -9.36 -7.16
N ASP A 457 -26.57 -8.14 -6.71
CA ASP A 457 -25.70 -7.28 -5.91
C ASP A 457 -26.13 -7.08 -4.45
N ASN A 458 -27.30 -7.60 -4.09
CA ASN A 458 -27.88 -7.66 -2.75
C ASN A 458 -28.11 -6.30 -2.08
N ASP A 459 -28.38 -5.28 -2.88
CA ASP A 459 -28.77 -3.95 -2.41
C ASP A 459 -30.26 -3.88 -1.97
N GLY A 460 -31.02 -4.94 -2.23
CA GLY A 460 -32.42 -5.09 -1.90
C GLY A 460 -33.40 -4.64 -2.99
N LEU A 461 -32.91 -4.29 -4.18
CA LEU A 461 -33.65 -4.12 -5.42
C LEU A 461 -33.51 -5.38 -6.28
N PRO A 462 -34.60 -6.13 -6.50
CA PRO A 462 -34.52 -7.29 -7.38
C PRO A 462 -34.17 -6.91 -8.82
N ASP A 463 -33.36 -7.72 -9.53
CA ASP A 463 -32.88 -7.40 -10.89
C ASP A 463 -34.01 -7.09 -11.88
N GLU A 464 -35.20 -7.68 -11.69
CA GLU A 464 -36.37 -7.40 -12.51
C GLU A 464 -36.83 -5.93 -12.46
N ASN A 465 -36.50 -5.22 -11.38
CA ASN A 465 -36.81 -3.81 -11.16
C ASN A 465 -35.67 -2.86 -11.54
N GLU A 466 -34.50 -3.39 -11.89
CA GLU A 466 -33.31 -2.63 -12.29
C GLU A 466 -33.13 -2.57 -13.82
N THR A 467 -34.13 -3.07 -14.52
CA THR A 467 -34.18 -2.93 -15.97
C THR A 467 -34.63 -1.52 -16.34
N ALA A 468 -34.07 -1.00 -17.46
CA ALA A 468 -34.27 0.35 -18.01
C ALA A 468 -35.73 0.83 -18.24
N ASP A 469 -36.74 0.03 -17.90
CA ASP A 469 -38.18 0.33 -17.97
C ASP A 469 -38.77 0.74 -16.60
N VAL A 470 -38.04 0.54 -15.48
CA VAL A 470 -38.54 0.78 -14.11
C VAL A 470 -37.53 1.50 -13.20
N SER A 471 -36.25 1.10 -13.21
CA SER A 471 -35.11 1.77 -12.56
C SER A 471 -33.94 1.78 -13.55
N ILE A 472 -33.05 2.76 -13.44
CA ILE A 472 -31.89 2.94 -14.34
C ILE A 472 -30.58 2.47 -13.69
N THR A 473 -30.67 1.55 -12.72
CA THR A 473 -29.56 0.99 -11.93
C THR A 473 -28.96 -0.25 -12.64
N ASP A 474 -27.75 -0.66 -12.28
CA ASP A 474 -27.06 -1.82 -12.83
C ASP A 474 -27.12 -2.97 -11.83
N SER A 475 -27.83 -4.06 -12.15
CA SER A 475 -28.10 -5.17 -11.21
C SER A 475 -26.86 -5.90 -10.68
N LEU A 476 -25.68 -5.61 -11.23
CA LEU A 476 -24.42 -6.18 -10.77
C LEU A 476 -23.61 -5.22 -9.90
N LEU A 477 -24.15 -4.02 -9.63
CA LEU A 477 -23.47 -2.93 -8.95
C LEU A 477 -24.43 -2.28 -7.95
N PRO A 478 -24.21 -2.48 -6.64
CA PRO A 478 -25.15 -2.01 -5.61
C PRO A 478 -25.15 -0.48 -5.42
N ASP A 479 -24.32 0.23 -6.18
CA ASP A 479 -24.12 1.69 -6.21
C ASP A 479 -23.65 2.04 -7.63
N THR A 480 -24.61 2.36 -8.50
CA THR A 480 -24.40 2.49 -9.94
C THR A 480 -23.48 3.66 -10.30
N ASP A 481 -23.52 4.77 -9.56
CA ASP A 481 -22.75 5.98 -9.88
C ASP A 481 -21.52 6.22 -8.97
N GLY A 482 -21.43 5.47 -7.88
CA GLY A 482 -20.28 5.37 -6.99
C GLY A 482 -20.18 6.52 -5.99
N ASP A 483 -21.29 7.12 -5.58
CA ASP A 483 -21.30 8.22 -4.60
C ASP A 483 -21.28 7.74 -3.14
N GLY A 484 -21.53 6.45 -2.92
CA GLY A 484 -21.52 5.76 -1.64
C GLY A 484 -22.90 5.50 -1.02
N VAL A 485 -23.98 5.89 -1.69
CA VAL A 485 -25.36 5.51 -1.34
C VAL A 485 -25.79 4.36 -2.24
N CYS A 486 -26.48 3.37 -1.67
CA CYS A 486 -26.89 2.22 -2.46
C CYS A 486 -28.09 2.58 -3.33
N ASP A 487 -28.15 2.02 -4.53
CA ASP A 487 -29.33 2.09 -5.40
C ASP A 487 -30.57 1.58 -4.64
N GLY A 488 -30.38 0.51 -3.87
CA GLY A 488 -31.35 -0.09 -2.99
C GLY A 488 -31.36 0.37 -1.52
N SER A 489 -32.29 -0.23 -0.78
CA SER A 489 -32.56 0.16 0.61
C SER A 489 -31.64 -0.48 1.65
N VAL A 490 -30.76 -1.39 1.22
CA VAL A 490 -29.94 -2.22 2.10
C VAL A 490 -28.48 -1.80 2.00
N ASN A 491 -27.80 -1.74 3.15
CA ASN A 491 -26.35 -1.55 3.17
C ASN A 491 -25.64 -2.79 2.60
N VAL A 492 -24.84 -2.59 1.55
CA VAL A 492 -24.07 -3.67 0.94
C VAL A 492 -22.64 -3.71 1.48
N THR A 493 -22.18 -4.89 1.87
CA THR A 493 -20.83 -5.13 2.38
C THR A 493 -20.24 -6.38 1.75
N ILE A 494 -19.35 -6.21 0.78
CA ILE A 494 -18.69 -7.31 0.09
C ILE A 494 -17.30 -7.52 0.69
N ARG A 495 -16.99 -8.75 1.11
CA ARG A 495 -15.68 -9.17 1.66
C ARG A 495 -15.18 -8.33 2.87
N GLY A 496 -16.10 -7.70 3.60
CA GLY A 496 -15.82 -6.91 4.80
C GLY A 496 -15.49 -5.44 4.54
N GLU A 497 -15.65 -4.99 3.30
CA GLU A 497 -15.63 -3.59 2.88
C GLU A 497 -17.08 -3.12 2.65
N GLU A 498 -17.45 -1.99 3.25
CA GLU A 498 -18.75 -1.35 3.01
C GLU A 498 -18.70 -0.74 1.62
N ILE A 499 -19.55 -1.22 0.71
CA ILE A 499 -19.60 -0.75 -0.67
C ILE A 499 -20.40 0.55 -0.69
N CYS A 500 -21.60 0.52 -0.12
CA CYS A 500 -22.50 1.65 -0.04
C CYS A 500 -23.34 1.59 1.24
N THR A 501 -23.84 2.75 1.67
CA THR A 501 -24.81 2.84 2.77
C THR A 501 -26.23 2.78 2.23
N GLY A 502 -27.05 1.93 2.83
CA GLY A 502 -28.42 1.72 2.36
C GLY A 502 -29.31 2.95 2.57
N GLY A 503 -30.13 3.19 1.56
CA GLY A 503 -31.10 4.27 1.46
C GLY A 503 -31.27 4.48 -0.04
N PRO A 504 -32.41 4.11 -0.64
CA PRO A 504 -32.43 4.02 -2.09
C PRO A 504 -32.05 5.38 -2.65
N ASP A 505 -30.96 5.40 -3.41
CA ASP A 505 -30.45 6.58 -4.06
C ASP A 505 -31.55 7.15 -4.97
N ALA A 506 -31.94 8.39 -4.73
CA ALA A 506 -32.95 9.07 -5.53
C ALA A 506 -32.43 9.44 -6.93
N PHE A 507 -31.11 9.57 -7.09
CA PHE A 507 -30.43 9.95 -8.32
C PHE A 507 -29.28 8.98 -8.67
N PRO A 508 -29.56 7.67 -8.87
CA PRO A 508 -28.56 6.59 -8.96
C PRO A 508 -27.66 6.61 -10.22
N ASN A 509 -27.65 7.71 -10.97
CA ASN A 509 -26.88 7.91 -12.19
C ASN A 509 -26.11 9.25 -12.16
N ASP A 510 -26.18 9.99 -11.06
CA ASP A 510 -25.48 11.25 -10.90
C ASP A 510 -24.84 11.36 -9.51
N PRO A 511 -23.51 11.14 -9.40
CA PRO A 511 -22.82 11.01 -8.11
C PRO A 511 -22.64 12.34 -7.37
N ALA A 512 -23.38 13.36 -7.81
CA ALA A 512 -23.44 14.66 -7.19
C ALA A 512 -24.60 14.77 -6.20
N ALA A 513 -25.53 13.81 -6.12
CA ALA A 513 -26.63 13.83 -5.17
C ALA A 513 -27.23 12.45 -4.97
N ASP A 514 -27.74 12.20 -3.76
CA ASP A 514 -28.30 10.91 -3.35
C ASP A 514 -29.71 11.01 -2.72
N THR A 515 -30.06 12.18 -2.19
CA THR A 515 -31.26 12.37 -1.36
C THR A 515 -32.27 13.32 -2.03
N ASP A 516 -33.54 12.90 -2.04
CA ASP A 516 -34.72 13.67 -2.45
C ASP A 516 -35.81 13.48 -1.37
N THR A 517 -35.93 14.43 -0.45
CA THR A 517 -36.76 14.29 0.76
C THR A 517 -38.26 14.40 0.46
N ASP A 518 -38.67 15.25 -0.49
CA ASP A 518 -40.07 15.49 -0.83
C ASP A 518 -40.53 14.73 -2.10
N GLY A 519 -39.57 14.21 -2.88
CA GLY A 519 -39.80 13.41 -4.08
C GLY A 519 -40.13 14.23 -5.32
N ASP A 520 -39.75 15.50 -5.37
CA ASP A 520 -40.02 16.40 -6.49
C ASP A 520 -39.03 16.23 -7.67
N GLY A 521 -37.99 15.41 -7.49
CA GLY A 521 -36.95 15.13 -8.47
C GLY A 521 -35.82 16.16 -8.50
N LYS A 522 -35.73 17.05 -7.51
CA LYS A 522 -34.57 17.90 -7.23
C LYS A 522 -33.84 17.37 -5.99
N PRO A 523 -32.50 17.36 -6.00
CA PRO A 523 -31.75 16.86 -4.87
C PRO A 523 -31.67 17.87 -3.72
N ASP A 524 -31.83 17.38 -2.48
CA ASP A 524 -31.69 18.18 -1.25
C ASP A 524 -30.36 18.95 -1.21
N GLU A 525 -29.25 18.27 -1.53
CA GLU A 525 -27.91 18.86 -1.57
C GLU A 525 -27.13 18.38 -2.80
N LEU A 526 -26.33 19.28 -3.39
CA LEU A 526 -25.36 18.90 -4.42
C LEU A 526 -23.93 18.75 -3.85
N HIS A 527 -23.42 17.53 -3.86
CA HIS A 527 -22.07 17.13 -3.46
C HIS A 527 -21.00 17.33 -4.56
N GLY A 528 -21.25 18.21 -5.53
CA GLY A 528 -20.30 18.47 -6.60
C GLY A 528 -20.89 19.18 -7.80
N ASN A 529 -20.35 18.89 -8.98
CA ASN A 529 -20.98 19.29 -10.24
C ASN A 529 -21.79 18.09 -10.74
N SER A 530 -23.10 18.27 -10.87
CA SER A 530 -23.97 17.29 -11.50
C SER A 530 -23.52 16.95 -12.93
N THR A 531 -23.58 15.67 -13.25
CA THR A 531 -23.25 15.08 -14.56
C THR A 531 -24.46 15.04 -15.50
N THR A 532 -25.66 15.03 -14.94
CA THR A 532 -26.95 14.99 -15.67
C THR A 532 -27.62 16.37 -15.78
N GLY A 533 -27.18 17.35 -14.98
CA GLY A 533 -27.69 18.72 -14.98
C GLY A 533 -28.64 19.06 -13.83
N LEU A 534 -28.67 18.24 -12.77
CA LEU A 534 -29.40 18.48 -11.52
C LEU A 534 -29.09 19.87 -10.93
N ILE A 535 -30.10 20.41 -10.27
CA ILE A 535 -30.07 21.69 -9.57
C ILE A 535 -30.56 21.41 -8.16
N GLU A 536 -29.76 21.79 -7.16
CA GLU A 536 -30.08 21.71 -5.74
C GLU A 536 -31.47 22.28 -5.46
N ASP A 537 -32.27 21.53 -4.71
CA ASP A 537 -33.54 22.00 -4.21
C ASP A 537 -33.33 23.03 -3.11
N LEU A 538 -34.26 23.98 -3.02
CA LEU A 538 -34.16 25.06 -2.05
C LEU A 538 -35.22 24.95 -0.95
N ASP A 539 -36.08 23.94 -1.01
CA ASP A 539 -37.20 23.66 -0.11
C ASP A 539 -37.30 22.13 0.12
N ASP A 540 -36.28 21.55 0.75
CA ASP A 540 -36.04 20.10 0.88
C ASP A 540 -37.28 19.25 1.27
N ASP A 541 -38.25 19.80 2.02
CA ASP A 541 -39.46 19.09 2.44
C ASP A 541 -40.77 19.54 1.77
N GLY A 542 -40.70 20.49 0.85
CA GLY A 542 -41.83 21.00 0.07
C GLY A 542 -42.89 21.73 0.90
N ASP A 543 -42.52 22.32 2.05
CA ASP A 543 -43.43 23.06 2.92
C ASP A 543 -43.57 24.58 2.62
N GLN A 544 -42.93 25.03 1.53
CA GLN A 544 -42.80 26.40 1.01
C GLN A 544 -42.00 27.33 1.91
N ALA A 545 -41.03 26.79 2.61
CA ALA A 545 -40.11 27.56 3.40
C ALA A 545 -38.71 27.10 3.09
N SER A 546 -37.99 27.88 2.26
CA SER A 546 -36.64 27.47 1.90
C SER A 546 -35.76 27.11 3.10
N ASP A 547 -34.84 26.18 2.94
CA ASP A 547 -33.98 25.68 4.02
C ASP A 547 -33.25 26.83 4.73
N ILE A 548 -32.86 27.87 3.98
CA ILE A 548 -32.25 29.08 4.54
C ILE A 548 -33.19 29.79 5.51
N ALA A 549 -34.46 29.98 5.12
CA ALA A 549 -35.46 30.64 5.95
C ALA A 549 -35.76 29.82 7.22
N GLU A 550 -35.78 28.51 7.10
CA GLU A 550 -36.03 27.60 8.19
C GLU A 550 -34.90 27.52 9.20
N ILE A 551 -33.67 27.42 8.71
CA ILE A 551 -32.47 27.51 9.55
C ILE A 551 -32.44 28.87 10.29
N GLU A 552 -32.88 29.96 9.66
CA GLU A 552 -32.98 31.27 10.32
C GLU A 552 -34.09 31.35 11.37
N ASN A 553 -35.19 30.63 11.19
CA ASN A 553 -36.33 30.57 12.11
C ASN A 553 -36.24 29.44 13.16
N GLY A 554 -35.31 28.51 12.98
CA GLY A 554 -35.04 27.38 13.86
C GLY A 554 -35.99 26.20 13.69
N THR A 555 -36.49 26.00 12.46
CA THR A 555 -37.29 24.86 12.01
C THR A 555 -36.40 23.85 11.25
N ASP A 556 -36.92 22.69 10.90
CA ASP A 556 -36.17 21.56 10.33
C ASP A 556 -36.48 21.38 8.84
N PRO A 557 -35.53 21.64 7.91
CA PRO A 557 -35.79 21.60 6.47
C PRO A 557 -36.14 20.26 5.85
N LYS A 558 -36.17 19.19 6.65
CA LYS A 558 -36.51 17.85 6.19
C LYS A 558 -37.77 17.31 6.86
N ASP A 559 -38.52 18.15 7.58
CA ASP A 559 -39.75 17.77 8.28
C ASP A 559 -40.88 18.73 7.90
N PRO A 560 -41.76 18.35 6.95
CA PRO A 560 -42.81 19.24 6.40
C PRO A 560 -43.91 19.59 7.41
N LEU A 561 -43.74 19.16 8.67
CA LEU A 561 -44.59 19.50 9.81
C LEU A 561 -43.97 20.54 10.74
N ASP A 562 -42.73 21.00 10.48
CA ASP A 562 -41.99 21.96 11.30
C ASP A 562 -41.84 23.37 10.68
N PHE A 563 -42.52 23.76 9.61
CA PHE A 563 -42.45 25.12 9.02
C PHE A 563 -42.45 26.37 9.95
N PRO A 564 -41.81 27.48 9.51
CA PRO A 564 -41.92 28.81 10.10
C PRO A 564 -43.35 29.37 10.09
N THR A 565 -43.78 29.99 11.20
CA THR A 565 -45.17 30.49 11.37
C THR A 565 -45.29 31.99 11.62
N ASP A 566 -44.18 32.73 11.53
CA ASP A 566 -44.18 34.19 11.73
C ASP A 566 -44.79 34.91 10.52
N ASP A 567 -45.62 35.92 10.78
CA ASP A 567 -46.33 36.75 9.79
C ASP A 567 -46.34 38.19 10.32
N ALA A 568 -45.37 38.98 9.88
CA ALA A 568 -45.00 40.26 10.49
C ALA A 568 -46.00 41.38 10.19
N ASP A 569 -46.74 41.30 9.08
CA ASP A 569 -47.69 42.34 8.67
C ASP A 569 -49.16 41.89 8.63
N GLY A 570 -49.42 40.59 8.76
CA GLY A 570 -50.73 39.99 8.98
C GLY A 570 -51.55 39.76 7.72
N ASP A 571 -50.92 39.62 6.55
CA ASP A 571 -51.62 39.49 5.27
C ASP A 571 -51.99 38.05 4.89
N GLY A 572 -51.43 37.07 5.59
CA GLY A 572 -51.76 35.65 5.49
C GLY A 572 -50.73 34.79 4.78
N TRP A 573 -49.59 35.37 4.38
CA TRP A 573 -48.34 34.71 4.02
C TRP A 573 -47.36 34.79 5.19
N THR A 574 -46.50 33.78 5.37
CA THR A 574 -45.47 33.82 6.41
C THR A 574 -44.27 34.64 5.94
N ASP A 575 -43.51 35.18 6.89
CA ASP A 575 -42.27 35.91 6.62
C ASP A 575 -41.30 35.08 5.77
N ALA A 576 -41.31 33.75 5.93
CA ALA A 576 -40.48 32.81 5.18
C ALA A 576 -40.96 32.65 3.73
N GLN A 577 -42.27 32.40 3.54
CA GLN A 577 -42.89 32.34 2.21
C GLN A 577 -42.66 33.65 1.44
N GLU A 578 -42.84 34.80 2.07
CA GLU A 578 -42.64 36.09 1.39
C GLU A 578 -41.17 36.35 1.02
N ASP A 579 -40.21 35.94 1.86
CA ASP A 579 -38.79 36.02 1.53
C ASP A 579 -38.44 35.12 0.32
N PHE A 580 -39.03 33.92 0.26
CA PHE A 580 -38.85 32.97 -0.83
C PHE A 580 -39.44 33.49 -2.15
N CYS A 581 -40.72 33.84 -2.14
CA CYS A 581 -41.45 34.35 -3.31
C CYS A 581 -41.05 35.78 -3.71
N GLY A 582 -40.13 36.42 -2.95
CA GLY A 582 -39.50 37.69 -3.29
C GLY A 582 -40.34 38.94 -3.01
N THR A 583 -41.27 38.87 -2.06
CA THR A 583 -42.16 39.96 -1.65
C THR A 583 -41.73 40.64 -0.34
N ASP A 584 -42.27 41.83 -0.05
CA ASP A 584 -41.87 42.62 1.14
C ASP A 584 -42.71 42.24 2.37
N LYS A 585 -42.17 41.36 3.23
CA LYS A 585 -42.77 40.88 4.50
C LYS A 585 -43.18 41.91 5.55
N PHE A 586 -42.96 43.19 5.27
CA PHE A 586 -43.39 44.28 6.14
C PHE A 586 -44.46 45.17 5.48
N ASP A 587 -44.96 44.82 4.28
CA ASP A 587 -46.01 45.51 3.54
C ASP A 587 -47.11 44.57 3.01
N ASN A 588 -48.19 44.39 3.79
CA ASN A 588 -49.44 43.65 3.46
C ASN A 588 -50.11 43.88 2.09
N SER A 589 -49.60 44.82 1.28
CA SER A 589 -50.03 45.02 -0.10
C SER A 589 -49.11 44.38 -1.14
N SER A 590 -48.00 43.79 -0.69
CA SER A 590 -47.00 43.06 -1.44
C SER A 590 -47.14 41.56 -1.13
N VAL A 591 -48.19 40.94 -1.65
CA VAL A 591 -48.39 39.48 -1.53
C VAL A 591 -47.70 38.73 -2.67
N PRO A 592 -47.26 37.48 -2.46
CA PRO A 592 -46.85 36.56 -3.52
C PRO A 592 -47.88 36.42 -4.64
N SER A 593 -47.41 36.04 -5.84
CA SER A 593 -48.32 35.62 -6.92
C SER A 593 -48.71 34.18 -6.62
N ASP A 594 -49.99 33.88 -6.76
CA ASP A 594 -50.66 32.63 -6.36
C ASP A 594 -51.88 32.52 -7.28
N TYR A 595 -51.69 31.88 -8.44
CA TYR A 595 -52.59 31.98 -9.58
C TYR A 595 -53.88 31.18 -9.38
N ASP A 596 -53.79 30.04 -8.73
CA ASP A 596 -54.89 29.12 -8.47
C ASP A 596 -55.54 29.30 -7.08
N GLU A 597 -54.97 30.17 -6.23
CA GLU A 597 -55.39 30.52 -4.87
C GLU A 597 -55.23 29.38 -3.84
N ASP A 598 -54.29 28.45 -4.03
CA ASP A 598 -54.05 27.34 -3.10
C ASP A 598 -53.05 27.67 -1.97
N LYS A 599 -52.37 28.83 -2.09
CA LYS A 599 -51.35 29.39 -1.19
C LYS A 599 -49.94 28.84 -1.40
N TRP A 600 -49.66 28.17 -2.51
CA TRP A 600 -48.34 28.09 -3.12
C TRP A 600 -48.13 29.31 -3.99
N CYS A 601 -46.88 29.76 -4.11
CA CYS A 601 -46.60 30.91 -4.95
C CYS A 601 -46.08 30.44 -6.30
N ASP A 602 -46.42 31.17 -7.37
CA ASP A 602 -46.20 30.74 -8.77
C ASP A 602 -44.72 30.45 -9.16
N ILE A 603 -43.77 30.65 -8.25
CA ILE A 603 -42.34 30.36 -8.48
C ILE A 603 -41.91 29.02 -7.89
N ASP A 604 -42.73 28.46 -7.01
CA ASP A 604 -42.50 27.23 -6.26
C ASP A 604 -43.60 26.19 -6.48
N ASP A 605 -44.78 26.66 -6.89
CA ASP A 605 -45.91 25.80 -7.18
C ASP A 605 -45.57 24.90 -8.38
N PRO A 606 -45.52 23.57 -8.21
CA PRO A 606 -45.26 22.65 -9.31
C PRO A 606 -46.39 22.60 -10.34
N ASP A 607 -47.60 23.11 -10.03
CA ASP A 607 -48.78 23.13 -10.91
C ASP A 607 -49.59 24.43 -10.69
N ASP A 608 -49.07 25.52 -11.25
CA ASP A 608 -49.52 26.92 -11.09
C ASP A 608 -51.03 27.16 -11.33
N ASP A 609 -51.70 26.30 -12.11
CA ASP A 609 -53.12 26.42 -12.42
C ASP A 609 -53.98 25.21 -11.98
N ASN A 610 -53.34 24.24 -11.32
CA ASN A 610 -53.91 23.05 -10.70
C ASN A 610 -54.76 22.21 -11.68
N ASP A 611 -54.36 22.16 -12.96
CA ASP A 611 -55.03 21.37 -14.00
C ASP A 611 -54.55 19.90 -14.08
N GLY A 612 -53.56 19.55 -13.26
CA GLY A 612 -53.01 18.22 -13.07
C GLY A 612 -51.78 17.94 -13.94
N TRP A 613 -51.16 18.98 -14.48
CA TRP A 613 -49.92 18.92 -15.24
C TRP A 613 -48.90 19.86 -14.62
N SER A 614 -47.70 19.36 -14.35
CA SER A 614 -46.68 20.22 -13.77
C SER A 614 -46.19 21.30 -14.72
N ASP A 615 -45.78 22.43 -14.18
CA ASP A 615 -45.22 23.59 -14.88
C ASP A 615 -44.09 23.21 -15.84
N ASP A 616 -43.15 22.39 -15.37
CA ASP A 616 -42.03 21.91 -16.18
C ASP A 616 -42.48 21.03 -17.35
N ASN A 617 -43.47 20.16 -17.12
CA ASN A 617 -44.06 19.36 -18.19
C ASN A 617 -44.78 20.26 -19.19
N GLU A 618 -45.59 21.21 -18.73
CA GLU A 618 -46.28 22.16 -19.59
C GLU A 618 -45.34 22.98 -20.46
N ASP A 619 -44.27 23.53 -19.88
CA ASP A 619 -43.26 24.30 -20.59
C ASP A 619 -42.53 23.44 -21.63
N ALA A 620 -42.19 22.21 -21.28
CA ALA A 620 -41.54 21.26 -22.18
C ALA A 620 -42.48 20.79 -23.31
N CYS A 621 -43.79 20.70 -23.05
CA CYS A 621 -44.84 20.38 -24.01
C CYS A 621 -45.34 21.61 -24.80
N GLY A 622 -44.89 22.81 -24.41
CA GLY A 622 -45.23 24.09 -25.02
C GLY A 622 -46.67 24.54 -24.77
N THR A 623 -47.27 24.11 -23.66
CA THR A 623 -48.52 24.61 -23.11
C THR A 623 -48.25 25.76 -22.13
N ASN A 624 -49.21 26.18 -21.30
CA ASN A 624 -49.07 27.42 -20.53
C ASN A 624 -49.42 27.16 -19.07
N PRO A 625 -48.41 27.14 -18.17
CA PRO A 625 -48.53 26.85 -16.71
C PRO A 625 -49.59 27.64 -15.95
N LEU A 626 -49.95 28.81 -16.48
CA LEU A 626 -50.89 29.75 -15.85
C LEU A 626 -52.29 29.75 -16.52
N ASP A 627 -52.73 28.69 -17.20
CA ASP A 627 -54.04 28.62 -17.85
C ASP A 627 -54.63 27.22 -17.81
N GLU A 628 -55.51 26.96 -16.82
CA GLU A 628 -56.21 25.67 -16.53
C GLU A 628 -56.91 24.98 -17.73
N THR A 629 -56.96 25.66 -18.87
CA THR A 629 -57.53 25.15 -20.12
C THR A 629 -56.48 24.74 -21.15
N SER A 630 -55.20 24.87 -20.81
CA SER A 630 -54.04 24.72 -21.67
C SER A 630 -53.35 23.37 -21.54
N VAL A 631 -53.88 22.36 -20.87
CA VAL A 631 -53.33 21.00 -20.78
C VAL A 631 -52.53 20.44 -21.98
N PRO A 632 -51.39 19.77 -21.74
CA PRO A 632 -50.68 18.94 -22.70
C PRO A 632 -51.56 17.83 -23.31
N LYS A 633 -51.17 17.40 -24.50
CA LYS A 633 -51.83 16.27 -25.17
C LYS A 633 -51.17 14.97 -24.75
N ASP A 634 -51.93 14.16 -24.03
CA ASP A 634 -51.58 12.82 -23.57
C ASP A 634 -52.60 11.80 -24.10
N ASP A 635 -52.15 10.91 -25.00
CA ASP A 635 -53.01 9.91 -25.64
C ASP A 635 -53.12 8.60 -24.82
N ASP A 636 -52.19 8.30 -23.92
CA ASP A 636 -52.15 7.04 -23.15
C ASP A 636 -52.47 7.20 -21.65
N GLY A 637 -52.42 8.43 -21.14
CA GLY A 637 -52.81 8.80 -19.78
C GLY A 637 -51.72 8.56 -18.74
N ASN A 638 -50.45 8.49 -19.14
CA ASN A 638 -49.33 8.18 -18.26
C ASN A 638 -48.78 9.42 -17.51
N GLY A 639 -49.27 10.63 -17.80
CA GLY A 639 -48.82 11.86 -17.14
C GLY A 639 -47.59 12.53 -17.79
N ILE A 640 -47.17 12.05 -18.96
CA ILE A 640 -46.14 12.64 -19.81
C ILE A 640 -46.81 12.99 -21.15
N CYS A 641 -46.49 14.15 -21.72
CA CYS A 641 -47.11 14.51 -22.99
C CYS A 641 -46.46 13.77 -24.17
N ASN A 642 -47.25 13.54 -25.21
CA ASN A 642 -46.85 12.85 -26.44
C ASN A 642 -45.58 13.43 -27.13
N SER A 643 -45.16 14.67 -26.82
CA SER A 643 -43.96 15.27 -27.42
C SER A 643 -42.67 14.97 -26.66
N LEU A 644 -42.77 14.53 -25.40
CA LEU A 644 -41.65 14.12 -24.57
C LEU A 644 -41.51 12.59 -24.51
N GLU A 645 -42.54 11.86 -24.95
CA GLU A 645 -42.45 10.42 -25.16
C GLU A 645 -41.49 10.09 -26.31
N ASP A 646 -40.53 9.22 -26.02
CA ASP A 646 -39.81 8.51 -27.07
C ASP A 646 -40.80 7.67 -27.89
N PRO A 647 -40.58 7.50 -29.20
CA PRO A 647 -41.52 6.78 -30.04
C PRO A 647 -41.68 5.34 -29.54
N VAL A 648 -42.78 5.08 -28.83
CA VAL A 648 -43.18 3.74 -28.39
C VAL A 648 -43.05 2.82 -29.59
N PRO A 649 -42.23 1.77 -29.54
CA PRO A 649 -42.24 0.77 -30.58
C PRO A 649 -43.61 0.10 -30.48
N GLU A 650 -44.52 0.43 -31.41
CA GLU A 650 -45.73 -0.36 -31.58
C GLU A 650 -45.31 -1.83 -31.64
N SER A 651 -45.84 -2.62 -30.72
CA SER A 651 -45.62 -4.04 -30.58
C SER A 651 -46.04 -4.76 -31.85
N ASP A 652 -45.15 -4.82 -32.85
CA ASP A 652 -45.27 -5.67 -34.00
C ASP A 652 -44.13 -6.69 -33.96
N ASP A 653 -44.47 -7.82 -33.31
CA ASP A 653 -43.97 -9.15 -33.64
C ASP A 653 -43.95 -9.35 -35.16
N ASP A 654 -42.83 -9.04 -35.81
CA ASP A 654 -42.21 -9.86 -36.87
C ASP A 654 -41.00 -9.14 -37.51
N SER A 655 -39.82 -9.65 -37.18
CA SER A 655 -38.55 -9.38 -37.85
C SER A 655 -38.62 -9.39 -39.40
N ILE A 656 -38.59 -8.21 -40.02
CA ILE A 656 -38.30 -8.06 -41.45
C ILE A 656 -36.94 -7.40 -41.63
N PHE A 657 -35.92 -8.25 -41.68
CA PHE A 657 -34.58 -7.93 -42.17
C PHE A 657 -34.66 -7.19 -43.52
N PRO A 658 -33.90 -6.09 -43.76
CA PRO A 658 -34.00 -5.37 -45.03
C PRO A 658 -33.14 -6.07 -46.11
N TRP A 659 -33.77 -6.83 -47.01
CA TRP A 659 -33.10 -7.62 -48.07
C TRP A 659 -32.23 -6.79 -49.06
N TRP A 660 -32.34 -5.46 -49.04
CA TRP A 660 -31.56 -4.54 -49.86
C TRP A 660 -30.14 -4.30 -49.34
N LEU A 661 -29.89 -4.44 -48.03
CA LEU A 661 -28.56 -4.35 -47.43
C LEU A 661 -27.69 -5.57 -47.79
N CYS A 662 -28.27 -6.78 -47.80
CA CYS A 662 -27.58 -7.98 -48.29
C CYS A 662 -27.21 -7.88 -49.78
N ALA A 663 -28.05 -7.23 -50.60
CA ALA A 663 -27.79 -7.03 -52.03
C ALA A 663 -26.62 -6.07 -52.30
N LEU A 664 -26.44 -5.04 -51.45
CA LEU A 664 -25.30 -4.11 -51.52
C LEU A 664 -23.97 -4.79 -51.16
N PHE A 665 -23.99 -5.63 -50.12
CA PHE A 665 -22.79 -6.37 -49.68
C PHE A 665 -22.34 -7.42 -50.72
N LEU A 666 -23.30 -8.10 -51.37
CA LEU A 666 -23.01 -9.07 -52.43
C LEU A 666 -22.50 -8.40 -53.72
N LEU A 667 -22.95 -7.19 -54.03
CA LEU A 667 -22.47 -6.40 -55.18
C LEU A 667 -21.05 -5.86 -54.96
N ALA A 668 -20.72 -5.47 -53.72
CA ALA A 668 -19.36 -5.11 -53.33
C ALA A 668 -18.41 -6.32 -53.44
N LEU A 669 -18.84 -7.49 -52.98
CA LEU A 669 -18.03 -8.72 -53.05
C LEU A 669 -17.75 -9.15 -54.51
N ILE A 670 -18.72 -9.00 -55.42
CA ILE A 670 -18.57 -9.32 -56.86
C ILE A 670 -17.62 -8.35 -57.57
N LEU A 671 -17.53 -7.09 -57.12
CA LEU A 671 -16.62 -6.09 -57.69
C LEU A 671 -15.17 -6.24 -57.23
N ILE A 672 -14.94 -6.79 -56.03
CA ILE A 672 -13.60 -6.89 -55.42
C ILE A 672 -12.93 -8.24 -55.77
N LEU A 673 -13.69 -9.31 -55.99
CA LEU A 673 -13.18 -10.65 -56.35
C LEU A 673 -12.24 -10.70 -57.58
N PRO A 674 -12.49 -9.98 -58.71
CA PRO A 674 -11.58 -9.98 -59.85
C PRO A 674 -10.31 -9.13 -59.63
N ILE A 675 -10.27 -8.26 -58.61
CA ILE A 675 -9.09 -7.48 -58.22
C ILE A 675 -8.16 -8.37 -57.39
N ILE A 676 -8.71 -9.12 -56.44
CA ILE A 676 -7.96 -10.05 -55.58
C ILE A 676 -7.36 -11.21 -56.41
N LEU A 677 -8.09 -11.73 -57.39
CA LEU A 677 -7.59 -12.79 -58.29
C LEU A 677 -6.48 -12.33 -59.26
N ARG A 678 -6.30 -11.02 -59.44
CA ARG A 678 -5.26 -10.46 -60.33
C ARG A 678 -3.95 -10.13 -59.62
N MET A 679 -3.94 -10.13 -58.29
CA MET A 679 -2.76 -9.84 -57.46
C MET A 679 -1.94 -11.11 -57.10
N LYS A 680 -2.40 -12.31 -57.46
CA LYS A 680 -1.79 -13.59 -57.06
C LYS A 680 -1.06 -14.34 -58.16
N GLY A 681 -0.71 -13.68 -59.26
CA GLY A 681 0.07 -14.30 -60.33
C GLY A 681 0.91 -13.26 -61.03
N ASP A 682 2.10 -12.99 -60.48
CA ASP A 682 3.31 -12.54 -61.19
C ASP A 682 4.43 -12.34 -60.14
N GLU A 683 4.93 -13.44 -59.57
CA GLU A 683 6.29 -13.47 -59.03
C GLU A 683 7.09 -14.48 -59.84
N GLU A 684 7.70 -14.02 -60.93
CA GLU A 684 8.97 -14.56 -61.38
C GLU A 684 9.72 -13.53 -62.23
N LEU A 685 11.01 -13.38 -61.89
CA LEU A 685 12.12 -12.97 -62.76
C LEU A 685 12.42 -11.48 -62.96
N GLU A 686 13.56 -11.12 -62.37
CA GLU A 686 14.73 -10.50 -63.02
C GLU A 686 15.13 -9.05 -62.66
N ASN A 687 16.36 -8.98 -62.14
CA ASN A 687 17.45 -8.06 -62.47
C ASN A 687 17.40 -6.59 -62.02
N PHE A 688 18.25 -6.29 -61.03
CA PHE A 688 19.00 -5.03 -60.96
C PHE A 688 19.94 -4.88 -62.17
N PRO A 689 20.04 -3.68 -62.77
CA PRO A 689 21.32 -2.97 -62.67
C PRO A 689 21.25 -1.43 -62.62
N VAL A 690 22.19 -0.88 -61.85
CA VAL A 690 23.14 0.22 -62.17
C VAL A 690 22.59 1.53 -62.76
N GLU A 691 22.66 2.61 -61.97
CA GLU A 691 22.85 3.97 -62.48
C GLU A 691 24.27 4.46 -62.15
N HIS A 692 24.95 4.97 -63.18
CA HIS A 692 26.16 5.76 -63.12
C HIS A 692 25.98 6.92 -64.11
N GLU A 693 26.48 8.10 -63.70
CA GLU A 693 26.71 9.34 -64.50
C GLU A 693 25.43 10.20 -64.74
N ASP A 694 25.37 11.51 -64.47
CA ASP A 694 26.38 12.58 -64.43
C ASP A 694 25.91 13.75 -63.52
N GLU A 695 26.79 14.27 -62.65
CA GLU A 695 27.32 15.67 -62.61
C GLU A 695 28.25 15.91 -61.41
#